data_AF-A0A318EL89-F1
#
_entry.id   AF-A0A318EL89-F1
#
_cell.length_a   1.000
_cell.length_b   1.000
_cell.length_c   1.000
_cell.angle_alpha   90.00
_cell.angle_beta   90.00
_cell.angle_gamma   90.00
#
_symmetry.space_group_name_H-M   'P 1'
#
loop_
_entity.id
_entity.type
_entity.pdbx_description
1 polymer ?
#
loop_
_entity_poly.entity_id
_entity_poly.type
_entity_poly.pdbx_seq_one_letter_code
_entity_poly.pdbx_strand_id
1 'polypeptide(L)'
;MGDRKNYGGLDYFKLIAAFLIVSIHTSPLTGISFNADYLLTRVIARIAVPFFLMVTGFFILPDYLFSPNRNKSVIICFIKNNLIFYAGAILLYLPIGFYAGLYRNLTFLDFFRLLVFDGTFYHLWYLPACISGVLLLCILIKRFSYKQVVIITFSLYLFGLFGDSYFGLSNHIPVLRTVYRVGFFLYTYTRNGLFYTPVFLMMGALLNHSKKHVSRKVCLWGFLLSMIAMTFEGFTLKLLSLQRHDSMYFALLPCMYFGFQFILSFKTQSSKRMRVIAGFIYVLHPLVIILIRGFSKATGLFHILVENSLIHYLLVSLCSFIIAAALSYLLQRGRREEFHYGRAWIELNRNALCHNVNELRTKLPPECELMPAVKADAYGHGAVLIAKELNAMGIKAFCVATVLEGIKLRKNKIKGDILILGYTHPKQFPLLRKYKLIQTVIDYSYANSMNQYGKKFRVHLCIDTGMHRLGERSENINELFDIFKMKNLKIEGIYTHLCSSDSSETEDQIFTNNQGKVFFEVIEKLKLRGIICSKTHILASYGILNYPHLGGNYARVGIALYGILSSKEDVNKSDVFLEPVLAVKARIIEVKQLYKGESAGYGRQYIAKRDMKLAVISIGYADGLPRALSKGGGRVLVDGFEANIIGRICMDQTLIDVTELDAVRCGDIAVVIGKSKEKEITACDMASQTNTISNEIVSRLGERLERVMVS
;
A
#
# COMPACT_ATOMS: atom_id res chain seq x y z
N MET A 1 2.55 10.63 -20.72
CA MET A 1 3.69 10.64 -19.78
C MET A 1 3.25 11.34 -18.49
N GLY A 2 2.68 10.61 -17.53
CA GLY A 2 2.57 11.11 -16.16
C GLY A 2 3.95 10.98 -15.52
N ASP A 3 4.59 12.11 -15.19
CA ASP A 3 5.92 12.18 -14.59
C ASP A 3 5.95 11.30 -13.32
N ARG A 4 6.49 10.06 -13.41
CA ARG A 4 6.89 9.32 -12.21
C ARG A 4 7.89 10.22 -11.49
N LYS A 5 7.48 10.82 -10.37
CA LYS A 5 8.34 11.69 -9.59
C LYS A 5 9.57 10.90 -9.17
N ASN A 6 10.68 11.15 -9.87
CA ASN A 6 11.94 10.46 -9.66
C ASN A 6 12.71 11.20 -8.55
N TYR A 7 12.85 10.58 -7.39
CA TYR A 7 13.45 11.21 -6.20
C TYR A 7 14.93 10.85 -5.98
N GLY A 8 15.63 10.29 -6.98
CA GLY A 8 17.03 9.87 -6.80
C GLY A 8 17.96 11.02 -6.41
N GLY A 9 17.65 12.27 -6.78
CA GLY A 9 18.41 13.44 -6.33
C GLY A 9 18.54 13.52 -4.80
N LEU A 10 17.50 13.13 -4.06
CA LEU A 10 17.54 13.07 -2.60
C LEU A 10 18.47 11.96 -2.10
N ASP A 11 18.52 10.80 -2.77
CA ASP A 11 19.36 9.67 -2.37
C ASP A 11 20.85 9.99 -2.51
N TYR A 12 21.24 10.67 -3.60
CA TYR A 12 22.62 11.10 -3.82
C TYR A 12 23.02 12.23 -2.86
N PHE A 13 22.13 13.20 -2.62
CA PHE A 13 22.43 14.27 -1.68
C PHE A 13 22.53 13.76 -0.23
N LYS A 14 21.85 12.68 0.16
CA LYS A 14 22.06 12.03 1.47
C LYS A 14 23.52 11.62 1.68
N LEU A 15 24.19 11.14 0.63
CA LEU A 15 25.60 10.76 0.71
C LEU A 15 26.49 11.99 0.91
N ILE A 16 26.22 13.07 0.16
CA ILE A 16 26.90 14.37 0.33
C ILE A 16 26.70 14.90 1.75
N ALA A 17 25.46 14.89 2.25
CA ALA A 17 25.11 15.30 3.60
C ALA A 17 25.81 14.45 4.67
N ALA A 18 25.98 13.14 4.44
CA ALA A 18 26.73 12.29 5.35
C ALA A 18 28.21 12.71 5.44
N PHE A 19 28.86 13.03 4.32
CA PHE A 19 30.24 13.55 4.34
C PHE A 19 30.37 14.96 4.94
N LEU A 20 29.36 15.81 4.75
CA LEU A 20 29.29 17.09 5.49
C LEU A 20 29.21 16.86 7.01
N ILE A 21 28.55 15.80 7.48
CA ILE A 21 28.58 15.46 8.92
C ILE A 21 29.97 15.00 9.34
N VAL A 22 30.68 14.22 8.51
CA VAL A 22 32.07 13.84 8.80
C VAL A 22 32.94 15.09 8.96
N SER A 23 32.79 16.09 8.09
CA SER A 23 33.60 17.32 8.16
C SER A 23 33.38 18.10 9.46
N ILE A 24 32.17 18.10 10.04
CA ILE A 24 31.86 18.71 11.34
C ILE A 24 32.72 18.10 12.47
N HIS A 25 33.08 16.82 12.36
CA HIS A 25 33.80 16.08 13.40
C HIS A 25 35.31 15.96 13.17
N THR A 26 35.77 16.20 11.94
CA THR A 26 37.20 16.12 11.60
C THR A 26 37.83 17.48 11.33
N SER A 27 37.04 18.55 11.14
CA SER A 27 37.52 19.91 10.89
C SER A 27 38.61 19.98 9.81
N PRO A 28 38.29 19.60 8.56
CA PRO A 28 39.28 19.35 7.51
C PRO A 28 40.15 20.54 7.15
N LEU A 29 39.67 21.77 7.35
CA LEU A 29 40.36 22.98 6.90
C LEU A 29 41.09 23.71 8.03
N THR A 30 41.11 23.17 9.26
CA THR A 30 41.79 23.83 10.39
C THR A 30 43.27 24.05 10.12
N GLY A 31 43.95 23.12 9.45
CA GLY A 31 45.36 23.28 9.06
C GLY A 31 45.61 24.31 7.93
N ILE A 32 44.54 24.80 7.27
CA ILE A 32 44.64 25.78 6.17
C ILE A 32 44.20 27.17 6.66
N SER A 33 42.99 27.27 7.22
CA SER A 33 42.44 28.51 7.74
C SER A 33 41.29 28.23 8.71
N PHE A 34 41.37 28.80 9.91
CA PHE A 34 40.30 28.70 10.91
C PHE A 34 38.97 29.27 10.40
N ASN A 35 38.99 30.33 9.59
CA ASN A 35 37.78 30.90 9.02
C ASN A 35 37.21 30.02 7.90
N ALA A 36 38.06 29.38 7.09
CA ALA A 36 37.60 28.42 6.10
C ALA A 36 36.99 27.18 6.76
N ASP A 37 37.58 26.67 7.85
CA ASP A 37 37.02 25.55 8.61
C ASP A 37 35.70 25.92 9.28
N TYR A 38 35.62 27.11 9.88
CA TYR A 38 34.38 27.59 10.46
C TYR A 38 33.27 27.71 9.41
N LEU A 39 33.57 28.26 8.23
CA LEU A 39 32.63 28.32 7.11
C LEU A 39 32.15 26.92 6.71
N LEU A 40 33.05 25.95 6.56
CA LEU A 40 32.66 24.61 6.16
C LEU A 40 31.87 23.87 7.24
N THR A 41 32.36 23.85 8.48
CA THR A 41 31.84 22.99 9.56
C THR A 41 30.69 23.62 10.34
N ARG A 42 30.69 24.95 10.52
CA ARG A 42 29.69 25.66 11.31
C ARG A 42 28.64 26.37 10.46
N VAL A 43 28.88 26.62 9.18
CA VAL A 43 27.88 27.21 8.27
C VAL A 43 27.39 26.19 7.24
N ILE A 44 28.25 25.78 6.29
CA ILE A 44 27.84 24.96 5.14
C ILE A 44 27.32 23.58 5.59
N ALA A 45 28.07 22.87 6.42
CA ALA A 45 27.70 21.52 6.85
C ALA A 45 26.43 21.48 7.72
N ARG A 46 25.94 22.64 8.21
CA ARG A 46 24.70 22.72 9.01
C ARG A 46 23.44 22.45 8.20
N ILE A 47 23.51 22.41 6.87
CA ILE A 47 22.39 21.97 6.03
C ILE A 47 22.14 20.45 6.11
N ALA A 48 23.14 19.66 6.56
CA ALA A 48 23.09 18.20 6.46
C ALA A 48 21.98 17.57 7.32
N VAL A 49 21.90 17.93 8.60
CA VAL A 49 20.88 17.35 9.51
C VAL A 49 19.46 17.81 9.15
N PRO A 50 19.19 19.11 8.91
CA PRO A 50 17.90 19.56 8.36
C PRO A 50 17.49 18.82 7.11
N PHE A 51 18.43 18.53 6.20
CA PHE A 51 18.13 17.77 4.99
C PHE A 51 17.58 16.37 5.33
N PHE A 52 18.23 15.62 6.23
CA PHE A 52 17.73 14.30 6.65
C PHE A 52 16.33 14.38 7.30
N LEU A 53 16.09 15.41 8.11
CA LEU A 53 14.78 15.67 8.71
C LEU A 53 13.73 16.00 7.65
N MET A 54 14.03 16.86 6.69
CA MET A 54 13.12 17.17 5.59
C MET A 54 12.83 15.94 4.73
N VAL A 55 13.81 15.07 4.45
CA VAL A 55 13.55 13.81 3.73
C VAL A 55 12.60 12.92 4.53
N THR A 56 12.79 12.84 5.84
CA THR A 56 11.88 12.08 6.72
C THR A 56 10.47 12.66 6.66
N GLY A 57 10.32 13.97 6.82
CA GLY A 57 9.03 14.64 6.72
C GLY A 57 8.37 14.48 5.35
N PHE A 58 9.15 14.49 4.28
CA PHE A 58 8.67 14.38 2.91
C PHE A 58 8.05 13.00 2.59
N PHE A 59 8.59 11.92 3.15
CA PHE A 59 8.12 10.56 2.84
C PHE A 59 7.23 9.92 3.91
N ILE A 60 7.37 10.32 5.18
CA ILE A 60 6.72 9.62 6.31
C ILE A 60 5.44 10.32 6.77
N LEU A 61 5.40 11.65 6.73
CA LEU A 61 4.35 12.44 7.34
C LEU A 61 3.15 12.82 6.44
N PRO A 62 3.21 12.89 5.09
CA PRO A 62 2.10 13.46 4.31
C PRO A 62 0.76 12.75 4.50
N ASP A 63 0.77 11.41 4.45
CA ASP A 63 -0.44 10.58 4.60
C ASP A 63 -1.06 10.68 6.00
N TYR A 64 -0.27 11.03 7.02
CA TYR A 64 -0.78 11.23 8.37
C TYR A 64 -1.27 12.66 8.61
N LEU A 65 -0.56 13.66 8.07
CA LEU A 65 -0.84 15.07 8.32
C LEU A 65 -1.97 15.62 7.46
N PHE A 66 -2.13 15.13 6.23
CA PHE A 66 -3.04 15.74 5.24
C PHE A 66 -4.18 14.82 4.79
N SER A 67 -4.14 13.51 5.07
CA SER A 67 -5.22 12.58 4.71
C SER A 67 -6.31 12.51 5.79
N PRO A 68 -7.61 12.44 5.43
CA PRO A 68 -8.71 12.34 6.38
C PRO A 68 -8.62 11.08 7.27
N ASN A 69 -8.12 9.95 6.73
CA ASN A 69 -8.04 8.68 7.45
C ASN A 69 -6.77 8.51 8.31
N ARG A 70 -5.84 9.49 8.29
CA ARG A 70 -4.60 9.57 9.09
C ARG A 70 -3.90 8.21 9.29
N ASN A 71 -3.27 7.69 8.23
CA ASN A 71 -2.67 6.36 8.24
C ASN A 71 -1.57 6.21 9.31
N LYS A 72 -1.85 5.44 10.38
CA LYS A 72 -0.93 5.22 11.51
C LYS A 72 0.16 4.19 11.21
N SER A 73 -0.05 3.31 10.24
CA SER A 73 0.83 2.14 10.01
C SER A 73 2.26 2.56 9.64
N VAL A 74 2.40 3.56 8.77
CA VAL A 74 3.69 4.09 8.31
C VAL A 74 4.45 4.75 9.46
N ILE A 75 3.76 5.54 10.29
CA ILE A 75 4.36 6.20 11.46
C ILE A 75 4.84 5.18 12.48
N ILE A 76 4.03 4.16 12.79
CA ILE A 76 4.39 3.11 13.75
C ILE A 76 5.60 2.32 13.24
N CYS A 77 5.62 1.95 11.97
CA CYS A 77 6.74 1.26 11.34
C CYS A 77 8.03 2.11 11.37
N PHE A 78 7.92 3.41 11.06
CA PHE A 78 9.02 4.35 11.13
C PHE A 78 9.60 4.46 12.55
N ILE A 79 8.76 4.66 13.56
CA ILE A 79 9.19 4.79 14.96
C ILE A 79 9.87 3.50 15.42
N LYS A 80 9.25 2.34 15.17
CA LYS A 80 9.81 1.03 15.54
C LYS A 80 11.21 0.83 14.92
N ASN A 81 11.36 1.08 13.63
CA ASN A 81 12.63 0.87 12.93
C ASN A 81 13.72 1.84 13.42
N ASN A 82 13.39 3.10 13.68
CA ASN A 82 14.36 4.06 14.21
C ASN A 82 14.73 3.77 15.67
N LEU A 83 13.81 3.26 16.50
CA LEU A 83 14.13 2.82 17.85
C LEU A 83 15.09 1.62 17.85
N ILE A 84 14.86 0.64 16.97
CA ILE A 84 15.78 -0.51 16.81
C ILE A 84 17.16 -0.02 16.34
N PHE A 85 17.19 0.87 15.35
CA PHE A 85 18.44 1.43 14.85
C PHE A 85 19.18 2.24 15.92
N TYR A 86 18.45 3.03 16.72
CA TYR A 86 19.02 3.78 17.83
C TYR A 86 19.56 2.86 18.93
N ALA A 87 18.81 1.82 19.31
CA ALA A 87 19.27 0.81 20.26
C ALA A 87 20.57 0.12 19.78
N GLY A 88 20.63 -0.24 18.49
CA GLY A 88 21.85 -0.81 17.89
C GLY A 88 23.04 0.16 17.92
N ALA A 89 22.81 1.44 17.63
CA ALA A 89 23.86 2.46 17.73
C ALA A 89 24.31 2.70 19.18
N ILE A 90 23.39 2.71 20.15
CA ILE A 90 23.72 2.79 21.58
C ILE A 90 24.63 1.62 21.98
N LEU A 91 24.26 0.39 21.63
CA LEU A 91 25.05 -0.80 21.94
C LEU A 91 26.46 -0.75 21.32
N LEU A 92 26.58 -0.24 20.08
CA LEU A 92 27.87 -0.08 19.41
C LEU A 92 28.80 0.88 20.17
N TYR A 93 28.26 1.99 20.69
CA TYR A 93 29.06 3.04 21.36
C TYR A 93 29.15 2.88 22.88
N LEU A 94 28.39 1.96 23.48
CA LEU A 94 28.36 1.75 24.92
C LEU A 94 29.76 1.44 25.50
N PRO A 95 30.59 0.55 24.92
CA PRO A 95 31.94 0.29 25.44
C PRO A 95 32.86 1.51 25.38
N ILE A 96 32.75 2.28 24.29
CA ILE A 96 33.52 3.52 24.08
C ILE A 96 33.10 4.57 25.10
N GLY A 97 31.80 4.68 25.38
CA GLY A 97 31.27 5.61 26.38
C GLY A 97 31.74 5.28 27.80
N PHE A 98 31.80 4.00 28.17
CA PHE A 98 32.39 3.57 29.45
C PHE A 98 33.88 3.89 29.53
N TYR A 99 34.65 3.59 28.48
CA TYR A 99 36.07 3.91 28.42
C TYR A 99 36.34 5.42 28.53
N ALA A 100 35.55 6.23 27.83
CA ALA A 100 35.63 7.68 27.89
C ALA A 100 35.09 8.29 29.20
N GLY A 101 34.57 7.47 30.12
CA GLY A 101 34.03 7.91 31.41
C GLY A 101 32.69 8.64 31.33
N LEU A 102 31.99 8.59 30.19
CA LEU A 102 30.74 9.34 29.94
C LEU A 102 29.58 8.95 30.86
N TYR A 103 29.65 7.76 31.46
CA TYR A 103 28.58 7.20 32.30
C TYR A 103 28.92 7.15 33.79
N ARG A 104 30.03 7.78 34.23
CA ARG A 104 30.39 7.84 35.65
C ARG A 104 29.50 8.85 36.38
N ASN A 105 28.95 8.46 37.53
CA ASN A 105 28.14 9.30 38.42
C ASN A 105 26.89 9.94 37.77
N LEU A 106 26.22 9.26 36.84
CA LEU A 106 24.97 9.76 36.26
C LEU A 106 23.80 9.67 37.23
N THR A 107 23.05 10.77 37.39
CA THR A 107 21.72 10.71 38.02
C THR A 107 20.70 10.12 37.05
N PHE A 108 19.52 9.72 37.56
CA PHE A 108 18.41 9.28 36.71
C PHE A 108 18.02 10.35 35.67
N LEU A 109 18.05 11.63 36.08
CA LEU A 109 17.73 12.75 35.18
C LEU A 109 18.77 12.90 34.07
N ASP A 110 20.05 12.73 34.38
CA ASP A 110 21.13 12.79 33.38
C ASP A 110 21.00 11.66 32.36
N PHE A 111 20.67 10.45 32.82
CA PHE A 111 20.43 9.31 31.94
C PHE A 111 19.22 9.54 31.02
N PHE A 112 18.11 10.05 31.56
CA PHE A 112 16.93 10.40 30.78
C PHE A 112 17.25 11.47 29.73
N ARG A 113 17.99 12.52 30.12
CA ARG A 113 18.43 13.59 29.21
C ARG A 113 19.29 13.05 28.07
N LEU A 114 20.25 12.17 28.36
CA LEU A 114 21.08 11.51 27.34
C LEU A 114 20.26 10.63 26.40
N LEU A 115 19.29 9.88 26.93
CA LEU A 115 18.50 8.97 26.11
C LEU A 115 17.54 9.72 25.16
N VAL A 116 16.89 10.78 25.64
CA VAL A 116 15.77 11.44 24.97
C VAL A 116 16.17 12.70 24.19
N PHE A 117 17.14 13.47 24.68
CA PHE A 117 17.48 14.78 24.09
C PHE A 117 18.87 14.82 23.47
N ASP A 118 19.90 14.44 24.23
CA ASP A 118 21.29 14.71 23.83
C ASP A 118 21.94 13.58 23.02
N GLY A 119 21.35 12.38 23.06
CA GLY A 119 21.97 11.15 22.54
C GLY A 119 23.00 10.57 23.51
N THR A 120 23.11 9.24 23.55
CA THR A 120 24.05 8.54 24.45
C THR A 120 25.53 8.71 24.09
N PHE A 121 25.79 9.24 22.89
CA PHE A 121 27.11 9.61 22.39
C PHE A 121 26.95 10.81 21.45
N TYR A 122 27.85 11.80 21.53
CA TYR A 122 27.65 13.20 21.09
C TYR A 122 27.08 13.44 19.68
N HIS A 123 27.22 12.49 18.75
CA HIS A 123 26.71 12.63 17.38
C HIS A 123 25.32 12.00 17.18
N LEU A 124 24.85 11.11 18.07
CA LEU A 124 23.64 10.28 17.91
C LEU A 124 22.32 11.00 18.25
N TRP A 125 22.36 12.26 18.66
CA TRP A 125 21.18 13.05 19.05
C TRP A 125 20.08 13.14 17.97
N TYR A 126 20.45 12.99 16.69
CA TYR A 126 19.50 13.04 15.56
C TYR A 126 18.38 12.00 15.67
N LEU A 127 18.71 10.77 16.08
CA LEU A 127 17.74 9.67 16.10
C LEU A 127 16.61 9.91 17.11
N PRO A 128 16.87 10.17 18.40
CA PRO A 128 15.80 10.50 19.34
C PRO A 128 15.10 11.81 18.97
N ALA A 129 15.83 12.82 18.46
CA ALA A 129 15.24 14.08 18.02
C ALA A 129 14.23 13.90 16.88
N CYS A 130 14.55 13.06 15.90
CA CYS A 130 13.67 12.73 14.77
C CYS A 130 12.41 12.00 15.24
N ILE A 131 12.55 11.03 16.16
CA ILE A 131 11.42 10.30 16.74
C ILE A 131 10.50 11.24 17.50
N SER A 132 11.04 12.04 18.43
CA SER A 132 10.23 12.94 19.25
C SER A 132 9.61 14.07 18.41
N GLY A 133 10.28 14.55 17.37
CA GLY A 133 9.74 15.55 16.45
C GLY A 133 8.55 15.02 15.63
N VAL A 134 8.63 13.78 15.14
CA VAL A 134 7.50 13.10 14.47
C VAL A 134 6.32 12.93 15.44
N LEU A 135 6.59 12.45 16.65
CA LEU A 135 5.56 12.29 17.69
C LEU A 135 4.89 13.63 18.03
N LEU A 136 5.66 14.70 18.18
CA LEU A 136 5.14 16.03 18.46
C LEU A 136 4.20 16.50 17.34
N LEU A 137 4.61 16.38 16.07
CA LEU A 137 3.75 16.74 14.94
C LEU A 137 2.46 15.91 14.91
N CYS A 138 2.56 14.60 15.18
CA CYS A 138 1.39 13.72 15.28
C CYS A 138 0.45 14.12 16.43
N ILE A 139 0.96 14.69 17.52
CA ILE A 139 0.15 15.21 18.63
C ILE A 139 -0.49 16.55 18.25
N LEU A 140 0.29 17.49 17.72
CA LEU A 140 -0.18 18.84 17.37
C LEU A 140 -1.30 18.80 16.32
N ILE A 141 -1.17 17.97 15.29
CA ILE A 141 -2.16 17.88 14.20
C ILE A 141 -3.50 17.26 14.64
N LYS A 142 -3.57 16.65 15.84
CA LYS A 142 -4.85 16.20 16.42
C LYS A 142 -5.68 17.36 16.95
N ARG A 143 -5.04 18.46 17.36
CA ARG A 143 -5.69 19.62 18.00
C ARG A 143 -5.69 20.87 17.13
N PHE A 144 -4.77 20.98 16.18
CA PHE A 144 -4.57 22.16 15.36
C PHE A 144 -4.63 21.82 13.87
N SER A 145 -5.05 22.79 13.05
CA SER A 145 -4.94 22.71 11.60
C SER A 145 -3.48 22.69 11.15
N TYR A 146 -3.17 22.12 9.99
CA TYR A 146 -1.78 22.06 9.51
C TYR A 146 -1.15 23.45 9.38
N LYS A 147 -1.92 24.50 9.01
CA LYS A 147 -1.45 25.89 8.95
C LYS A 147 -1.03 26.42 10.33
N GLN A 148 -1.81 26.14 11.37
CA GLN A 148 -1.45 26.49 12.76
C GLN A 148 -0.22 25.69 13.23
N VAL A 149 -0.12 24.41 12.85
CA VAL A 149 1.07 23.59 13.17
C VAL A 149 2.33 24.19 12.55
N VAL A 150 2.28 24.73 11.32
CA VAL A 150 3.41 25.46 10.73
C VAL A 150 3.86 26.61 11.63
N ILE A 151 2.91 27.47 12.05
CA ILE A 151 3.19 28.62 12.92
C ILE A 151 3.83 28.14 14.24
N ILE A 152 3.24 27.12 14.87
CA ILE A 152 3.76 26.55 16.12
C ILE A 152 5.20 26.04 15.93
N THR A 153 5.47 25.27 14.87
CA THR A 153 6.81 24.72 14.61
C THR A 153 7.84 25.80 14.32
N PHE A 154 7.44 26.88 13.64
CA PHE A 154 8.30 28.04 13.41
C PHE A 154 8.61 28.77 14.72
N SER A 155 7.60 29.01 15.57
CA SER A 155 7.80 29.61 16.90
C SER A 155 8.70 28.76 17.80
N LEU A 156 8.56 27.43 17.76
CA LEU A 156 9.45 26.51 18.47
C LEU A 156 10.90 26.62 17.98
N TYR A 157 11.11 26.74 16.67
CA TYR A 157 12.44 26.96 16.10
C TYR A 157 13.03 28.31 16.51
N LEU A 158 12.24 29.38 16.51
CA LEU A 158 12.70 30.69 17.01
C LEU A 158 13.09 30.61 18.49
N PHE A 159 12.28 29.95 19.32
CA PHE A 159 12.64 29.74 20.71
C PHE A 159 13.94 28.94 20.85
N GLY A 160 14.18 27.90 20.04
CA GLY A 160 15.46 27.20 20.04
C GLY A 160 16.63 28.08 19.57
N LEU A 161 16.41 28.91 18.55
CA LEU A 161 17.44 29.79 18.00
C LEU A 161 18.01 30.74 19.07
N PHE A 162 17.15 31.32 19.91
CA PHE A 162 17.53 32.17 21.05
C PHE A 162 18.08 31.38 22.25
N GLY A 163 17.94 30.06 22.28
CA GLY A 163 18.54 29.20 23.30
C GLY A 163 19.99 28.79 22.99
N ASP A 164 20.35 28.68 21.71
CA ASP A 164 21.68 28.24 21.27
C ASP A 164 22.47 29.35 20.53
N SER A 165 22.11 29.67 19.29
CA SER A 165 22.91 30.56 18.45
C SER A 165 22.82 32.04 18.81
N TYR A 166 21.67 32.48 19.33
CA TYR A 166 21.42 33.86 19.75
C TYR A 166 21.35 33.99 21.28
N PHE A 167 21.94 33.02 22.00
CA PHE A 167 21.85 32.94 23.46
C PHE A 167 22.38 34.18 24.16
N GLY A 168 23.44 34.82 23.64
CA GLY A 168 23.98 36.07 24.18
C GLY A 168 22.91 37.15 24.31
N LEU A 169 22.04 37.29 23.30
CA LEU A 169 20.94 38.27 23.35
C LEU A 169 19.86 37.89 24.35
N SER A 170 19.44 36.62 24.38
CA SER A 170 18.39 36.16 25.29
C SER A 170 18.83 36.17 26.75
N ASN A 171 20.13 35.97 27.01
CA ASN A 171 20.74 36.01 28.33
C ASN A 171 20.73 37.42 28.95
N HIS A 172 20.64 38.48 28.13
CA HIS A 172 20.45 39.86 28.60
C HIS A 172 19.01 40.16 29.03
N ILE A 173 18.03 39.31 28.69
CA ILE A 173 16.63 39.49 29.06
C ILE A 173 16.31 38.60 30.29
N PRO A 174 16.03 39.16 31.48
CA PRO A 174 15.93 38.40 32.73
C PRO A 174 14.93 37.23 32.71
N VAL A 175 13.78 37.44 32.06
CA VAL A 175 12.72 36.43 31.93
C VAL A 175 13.20 35.26 31.06
N LEU A 176 13.73 35.55 29.87
CA LEU A 176 14.22 34.52 28.95
C LEU A 176 15.41 33.76 29.54
N ARG A 177 16.35 34.46 30.19
CA ARG A 177 17.46 33.83 30.91
C ARG A 177 16.98 32.81 31.92
N THR A 178 15.95 33.14 32.70
CA THR A 178 15.38 32.22 33.70
C THR A 178 14.72 31.01 33.04
N VAL A 179 13.93 31.24 31.98
CA VAL A 179 13.27 30.17 31.22
C VAL A 179 14.30 29.21 30.63
N TYR A 180 15.34 29.70 29.96
CA TYR A 180 16.38 28.85 29.40
C TYR A 180 17.18 28.13 30.47
N ARG A 181 17.53 28.80 31.58
CA ARG A 181 18.25 28.17 32.69
C ARG A 181 17.47 27.00 33.29
N VAL A 182 16.14 27.14 33.45
CA VAL A 182 15.27 26.06 33.91
C VAL A 182 15.17 24.95 32.84
N GLY A 183 14.97 25.33 31.58
CA GLY A 183 14.91 24.37 30.47
C GLY A 183 16.18 23.53 30.33
N PHE A 184 17.35 24.13 30.58
CA PHE A 184 18.64 23.45 30.48
C PHE A 184 18.90 22.39 31.57
N PHE A 185 18.03 22.24 32.57
CA PHE A 185 18.02 21.04 33.41
C PHE A 185 17.48 19.81 32.68
N LEU A 186 16.61 19.99 31.69
CA LEU A 186 15.97 18.89 30.95
C LEU A 186 16.71 18.53 29.65
N TYR A 187 17.38 19.48 29.01
CA TYR A 187 18.14 19.29 27.77
C TYR A 187 19.42 20.12 27.77
N THR A 188 20.51 19.65 27.16
CA THR A 188 21.77 20.42 27.18
C THR A 188 21.77 21.57 26.16
N TYR A 189 21.13 21.34 25.02
CA TYR A 189 21.00 22.28 23.92
C TYR A 189 19.55 22.32 23.42
N THR A 190 19.15 23.45 22.83
CA THR A 190 17.86 23.56 22.15
C THR A 190 17.84 22.90 20.76
N ARG A 191 19.01 22.55 20.22
CA ARG A 191 19.18 21.64 19.07
C ARG A 191 18.72 20.21 19.42
N ASN A 192 17.42 20.01 19.48
CA ASN A 192 16.80 18.75 19.87
C ASN A 192 15.47 18.50 19.12
N GLY A 193 14.76 17.44 19.50
CA GLY A 193 13.53 17.05 18.84
C GLY A 193 12.31 17.94 19.08
N LEU A 194 12.37 18.84 20.07
CA LEU A 194 11.27 19.74 20.44
C LEU A 194 11.34 21.07 19.69
N PHE A 195 12.52 21.70 19.66
CA PHE A 195 12.67 23.05 19.11
C PHE A 195 13.23 23.07 17.68
N TYR A 196 14.18 22.19 17.38
CA TYR A 196 14.87 22.20 16.09
C TYR A 196 14.16 21.37 15.02
N THR A 197 13.76 20.16 15.41
CA THR A 197 13.32 19.14 14.45
C THR A 197 11.96 19.39 13.78
N PRO A 198 10.92 19.87 14.48
CA PRO A 198 9.57 19.92 13.94
C PRO A 198 9.41 20.79 12.69
N VAL A 199 10.12 21.91 12.61
CA VAL A 199 10.02 22.83 11.46
C VAL A 199 10.51 22.18 10.17
N PHE A 200 11.60 21.41 10.21
CA PHE A 200 12.15 20.74 9.03
C PHE A 200 11.32 19.54 8.60
N LEU A 201 10.82 18.75 9.56
CA LEU A 201 9.86 17.67 9.28
C LEU A 201 8.59 18.22 8.62
N MET A 202 8.04 19.31 9.17
CA MET A 202 6.85 19.96 8.63
C MET A 202 7.10 20.54 7.23
N MET A 203 8.26 21.19 7.03
CA MET A 203 8.66 21.73 5.74
C MET A 203 8.76 20.64 4.66
N GLY A 204 9.37 19.49 4.98
CA GLY A 204 9.41 18.33 4.08
C GLY A 204 8.02 17.82 3.72
N ALA A 205 7.13 17.68 4.71
CA ALA A 205 5.76 17.21 4.49
C ALA A 205 4.95 18.18 3.60
N LEU A 206 5.09 19.48 3.83
CA LEU A 206 4.43 20.51 3.01
C LEU A 206 4.91 20.51 1.56
N LEU A 207 6.20 20.30 1.32
CA LEU A 207 6.75 20.23 -0.04
C LEU A 207 6.24 19.02 -0.83
N ASN A 208 5.91 17.92 -0.15
CA ASN A 208 5.26 16.77 -0.77
C ASN A 208 3.78 17.08 -1.10
N HIS A 209 3.08 17.73 -0.17
CA HIS A 209 1.66 18.06 -0.31
C HIS A 209 1.38 19.20 -1.31
N SER A 210 2.29 20.17 -1.44
CA SER A 210 2.13 21.32 -2.33
C SER A 210 2.15 20.91 -3.80
N LYS A 211 1.12 21.32 -4.56
CA LYS A 211 1.09 21.21 -6.03
C LYS A 211 1.89 22.30 -6.74
N LYS A 212 2.30 23.35 -6.03
CA LYS A 212 3.06 24.48 -6.59
C LYS A 212 4.56 24.23 -6.37
N HIS A 213 5.29 23.99 -7.45
CA HIS A 213 6.75 23.92 -7.45
C HIS A 213 7.34 25.23 -7.95
N VAL A 214 8.38 25.70 -7.26
CA VAL A 214 9.15 26.89 -7.67
C VAL A 214 10.10 26.50 -8.80
N SER A 215 10.36 27.42 -9.75
CA SER A 215 11.22 27.12 -10.90
C SER A 215 12.66 26.82 -10.45
N ARG A 216 13.35 25.95 -11.19
CA ARG A 216 14.73 25.52 -10.86
C ARG A 216 15.70 26.70 -10.69
N LYS A 217 15.57 27.75 -11.52
CA LYS A 217 16.39 28.97 -11.43
C LYS A 217 16.14 29.73 -10.12
N VAL A 218 14.88 29.88 -9.72
CA VAL A 218 14.53 30.56 -8.46
C VAL A 218 14.99 29.73 -7.26
N CYS A 219 14.87 28.40 -7.30
CA CYS A 219 15.41 27.54 -6.24
C CYS A 219 16.94 27.65 -6.13
N LEU A 220 17.67 27.70 -7.26
CA LEU A 220 19.12 27.87 -7.24
C LEU A 220 19.52 29.23 -6.64
N TRP A 221 18.97 30.32 -7.16
CA TRP A 221 19.30 31.67 -6.67
C TRP A 221 18.84 31.89 -5.23
N GLY A 222 17.66 31.39 -4.86
CA GLY A 222 17.17 31.41 -3.48
C GLY A 222 18.10 30.65 -2.53
N PHE A 223 18.60 29.48 -2.94
CA PHE A 223 19.58 28.71 -2.18
C PHE A 223 20.91 29.46 -2.05
N LEU A 224 21.45 30.03 -3.13
CA LEU A 224 22.70 30.77 -3.10
C LEU A 224 22.61 32.03 -2.24
N LEU A 225 21.54 32.83 -2.39
CA LEU A 225 21.33 34.05 -1.62
C LEU A 225 21.17 33.75 -0.11
N SER A 226 20.40 32.72 0.23
CA SER A 226 20.25 32.30 1.63
C SER A 226 21.51 31.68 2.21
N MET A 227 22.35 31.00 1.41
CA MET A 227 23.68 30.55 1.83
C MET A 227 24.63 31.71 2.14
N ILE A 228 24.60 32.78 1.34
CA ILE A 228 25.35 34.01 1.60
C ILE A 228 24.85 34.67 2.88
N ALA A 229 23.53 34.82 3.04
CA ALA A 229 22.93 35.38 4.24
C ALA A 229 23.28 34.56 5.50
N MET A 230 23.24 33.23 5.41
CA MET A 230 23.62 32.33 6.50
C MET A 230 25.11 32.40 6.83
N THR A 231 25.96 32.65 5.82
CA THR A 231 27.38 32.90 6.02
C THR A 231 27.60 34.20 6.79
N PHE A 232 26.97 35.29 6.35
CA PHE A 232 27.03 36.56 7.06
C PHE A 232 26.55 36.41 8.52
N GLU A 233 25.36 35.82 8.70
CA GLU A 233 24.78 35.53 10.02
C GLU A 233 25.75 34.73 10.90
N GLY A 234 26.30 33.63 10.38
CA GLY A 234 27.22 32.76 11.12
C GLY A 234 28.51 33.45 11.55
N PHE A 235 29.08 34.32 10.72
CA PHE A 235 30.29 35.08 11.06
C PHE A 235 29.99 36.26 12.00
N THR A 236 28.86 36.95 11.83
CA THR A 236 28.43 38.00 12.75
C THR A 236 28.22 37.46 14.16
N LEU A 237 27.52 36.33 14.29
CA LEU A 237 27.28 35.69 15.58
C LEU A 237 28.59 35.26 16.27
N LYS A 238 29.56 34.75 15.49
CA LYS A 238 30.90 34.42 15.96
C LYS A 238 31.66 35.66 16.43
N LEU A 239 31.66 36.72 15.63
CA LEU A 239 32.36 37.97 15.93
C LEU A 239 31.83 38.59 17.24
N LEU A 240 30.52 38.56 17.43
CA LEU A 240 29.86 39.07 18.64
C LEU A 240 29.88 38.08 19.82
N SER A 241 30.43 36.87 19.64
CA SER A 241 30.49 35.82 20.66
C SER A 241 29.13 35.53 21.32
N LEU A 242 28.04 35.61 20.55
CA LEU A 242 26.67 35.44 21.06
C LEU A 242 26.27 33.98 21.25
N GLN A 243 27.01 33.06 20.64
CA GLN A 243 26.58 31.68 20.51
C GLN A 243 26.96 30.85 21.73
N ARG A 244 25.98 30.12 22.28
CA ARG A 244 26.23 28.98 23.16
C ARG A 244 26.53 27.73 22.35
N HIS A 245 25.86 27.57 21.21
CA HIS A 245 26.07 26.46 20.29
C HIS A 245 25.69 26.83 18.84
N ASP A 246 26.60 26.59 17.88
CA ASP A 246 26.48 27.12 16.51
C ASP A 246 25.71 26.18 15.58
N SER A 247 24.41 25.97 15.79
CA SER A 247 23.65 24.97 15.02
C SER A 247 22.35 25.45 14.38
N MET A 248 21.88 26.64 14.74
CA MET A 248 20.60 27.18 14.28
C MET A 248 20.83 28.56 13.66
N TYR A 249 20.20 28.84 12.54
CA TYR A 249 20.28 30.15 11.89
C TYR A 249 18.91 30.55 11.37
N PHE A 250 18.60 31.84 11.30
CA PHE A 250 17.43 32.35 10.61
C PHE A 250 17.50 32.00 9.12
N ALA A 251 18.65 32.27 8.48
CA ALA A 251 18.86 32.01 7.07
C ALA A 251 18.92 30.51 6.71
N LEU A 252 19.05 29.61 7.70
CA LEU A 252 19.00 28.17 7.48
C LEU A 252 17.62 27.71 6.98
N LEU A 253 16.52 28.31 7.44
CA LEU A 253 15.17 27.94 7.01
C LEU A 253 14.93 28.17 5.50
N PRO A 254 15.15 29.39 4.94
CA PRO A 254 15.04 29.60 3.50
C PRO A 254 16.09 28.81 2.71
N CYS A 255 17.31 28.65 3.24
CA CYS A 255 18.34 27.80 2.64
C CYS A 255 17.85 26.37 2.43
N MET A 256 17.27 25.77 3.47
CA MET A 256 16.73 24.43 3.39
C MET A 256 15.51 24.33 2.47
N TYR A 257 14.60 25.31 2.51
CA TYR A 257 13.43 25.34 1.63
C TYR A 257 13.81 25.36 0.14
N PHE A 258 14.70 26.27 -0.27
CA PHE A 258 15.13 26.39 -1.66
C PHE A 258 16.08 25.27 -2.08
N GLY A 259 17.03 24.90 -1.22
CA GLY A 259 17.99 23.82 -1.46
C GLY A 259 17.29 22.47 -1.66
N PHE A 260 16.32 22.13 -0.80
CA PHE A 260 15.58 20.88 -0.92
C PHE A 260 14.77 20.81 -2.23
N GLN A 261 14.09 21.91 -2.62
CA GLN A 261 13.39 21.97 -3.90
C GLN A 261 14.33 21.92 -5.11
N PHE A 262 15.50 22.54 -5.01
CA PHE A 262 16.53 22.44 -6.05
C PHE A 262 16.99 20.99 -6.23
N ILE A 263 17.22 20.26 -5.13
CA ILE A 263 17.60 18.84 -5.17
C ILE A 263 16.46 17.98 -5.77
N LEU A 264 15.20 18.25 -5.41
CA LEU A 264 14.03 17.58 -5.98
C LEU A 264 13.90 17.77 -7.50
N SER A 265 14.52 18.82 -8.07
CA SER A 265 14.46 19.07 -9.51
C SER A 265 15.33 18.12 -10.35
N PHE A 266 16.26 17.37 -9.74
CA PHE A 266 17.13 16.43 -10.44
C PHE A 266 16.43 15.10 -10.72
N LYS A 267 16.16 14.82 -12.00
CA LYS A 267 15.63 13.53 -12.47
C LYS A 267 16.75 12.49 -12.59
N THR A 268 17.12 11.86 -11.47
CA THR A 268 18.13 10.78 -11.41
C THR A 268 17.54 9.54 -10.77
N GLN A 269 17.93 8.33 -11.20
CA GLN A 269 17.36 7.07 -10.69
C GLN A 269 17.56 6.90 -9.18
N SER A 270 16.51 6.50 -8.47
CA SER A 270 16.58 6.23 -7.03
C SER A 270 17.46 5.03 -6.72
N SER A 271 18.26 5.13 -5.64
CA SER A 271 19.17 4.07 -5.19
C SER A 271 18.97 3.77 -3.71
N LYS A 272 18.34 2.63 -3.41
CA LYS A 272 18.21 2.12 -2.03
C LYS A 272 19.57 1.91 -1.38
N ARG A 273 20.56 1.47 -2.16
CA ARG A 273 21.93 1.23 -1.68
C ARG A 273 22.57 2.52 -1.16
N MET A 274 22.44 3.63 -1.88
CA MET A 274 22.96 4.92 -1.45
C MET A 274 22.32 5.41 -0.15
N ARG A 275 20.99 5.25 0.01
CA ARG A 275 20.30 5.59 1.26
C ARG A 275 20.85 4.85 2.47
N VAL A 276 21.06 3.53 2.32
CA VAL A 276 21.56 2.68 3.40
C VAL A 276 23.01 3.02 3.73
N ILE A 277 23.86 3.24 2.72
CA ILE A 277 25.26 3.63 2.91
C ILE A 277 25.35 4.97 3.65
N ALA A 278 24.59 5.99 3.25
CA ALA A 278 24.60 7.29 3.93
C ALA A 278 24.23 7.19 5.42
N GLY A 279 23.22 6.37 5.75
CA GLY A 279 22.84 6.11 7.15
C GLY A 279 23.94 5.40 7.95
N PHE A 280 24.65 4.45 7.34
CA PHE A 280 25.79 3.80 7.99
C PHE A 280 27.00 4.72 8.15
N ILE A 281 27.32 5.58 7.17
CA ILE A 281 28.39 6.58 7.33
C ILE A 281 28.09 7.49 8.52
N TYR A 282 26.84 7.94 8.65
CA TYR A 282 26.42 8.76 9.79
C TYR A 282 26.67 8.07 11.14
N VAL A 283 26.40 6.77 11.27
CA VAL A 283 26.62 6.05 12.54
C VAL A 283 28.08 5.62 12.73
N LEU A 284 28.80 5.25 11.67
CA LEU A 284 30.12 4.61 11.78
C LEU A 284 31.28 5.59 11.78
N HIS A 285 31.13 6.81 11.27
CA HIS A 285 32.27 7.72 11.12
C HIS A 285 33.03 8.03 12.43
N PRO A 286 32.40 8.14 13.62
CA PRO A 286 33.15 8.38 14.87
C PRO A 286 33.95 7.16 15.30
N LEU A 287 33.43 5.95 15.09
CA LEU A 287 34.20 4.72 15.26
C LEU A 287 35.41 4.71 14.33
N VAL A 288 35.23 5.12 13.06
CA VAL A 288 36.34 5.23 12.10
C VAL A 288 37.39 6.26 12.52
N ILE A 289 36.98 7.41 13.10
CA ILE A 289 37.90 8.39 13.69
C ILE A 289 38.75 7.73 14.79
N ILE A 290 38.13 6.97 15.68
CA ILE A 290 38.82 6.27 16.78
C ILE A 290 39.79 5.22 16.22
N LEU A 291 39.35 4.42 15.23
CA LEU A 291 40.17 3.38 14.59
C LEU A 291 41.41 3.98 13.90
N ILE A 292 41.23 5.06 13.14
CA ILE A 292 42.34 5.76 12.47
C ILE A 292 43.32 6.33 13.50
N ARG A 293 42.83 6.93 14.58
CA ARG A 293 43.69 7.45 15.66
C ARG A 293 44.45 6.34 16.40
N GLY A 294 43.82 5.19 16.64
CA GLY A 294 44.47 4.04 17.26
C GLY A 294 45.55 3.46 16.35
N PHE A 295 45.23 3.26 15.07
CA PHE A 295 46.16 2.74 14.07
C PHE A 295 47.36 3.67 13.86
N SER A 296 47.14 4.99 13.77
CA SER A 296 48.21 5.96 13.54
C SER A 296 49.18 6.04 14.73
N LYS A 297 48.68 5.87 15.96
CA LYS A 297 49.55 5.76 17.15
C LYS A 297 50.37 4.47 17.14
N ALA A 298 49.77 3.34 16.79
CA ALA A 298 50.46 2.04 16.76
C ALA A 298 51.55 1.97 15.66
N THR A 299 51.36 2.69 14.55
CA THR A 299 52.28 2.69 13.40
C THR A 299 53.27 3.87 13.38
N GLY A 300 53.19 4.79 14.34
CA GLY A 300 54.00 6.01 14.36
C GLY A 300 53.62 7.07 13.30
N LEU A 301 52.52 6.88 12.56
CA LEU A 301 52.07 7.76 11.48
C LEU A 301 51.10 8.88 11.94
N PHE A 302 51.12 9.23 13.24
CA PHE A 302 50.15 10.17 13.82
C PHE A 302 50.17 11.56 13.16
N HIS A 303 51.35 12.13 12.93
CA HIS A 303 51.52 13.44 12.29
C HIS A 303 50.93 13.49 10.86
N ILE A 304 51.01 12.38 10.13
CA ILE A 304 50.54 12.32 8.73
C ILE A 304 49.03 12.05 8.67
N LEU A 305 48.53 11.09 9.46
CA LEU A 305 47.16 10.58 9.34
C LEU A 305 46.13 11.31 10.21
N VAL A 306 46.57 12.04 11.24
CA VAL A 306 45.67 12.71 12.21
C VAL A 306 45.91 14.21 12.28
N GLU A 307 47.16 14.68 12.38
CA GLU A 307 47.43 16.13 12.49
C GLU A 307 47.19 16.88 11.17
N ASN A 308 47.41 16.23 10.03
CA ASN A 308 46.95 16.77 8.77
C ASN A 308 45.43 16.63 8.66
N SER A 309 44.72 17.71 9.00
CA SER A 309 43.25 17.74 9.10
C SER A 309 42.55 17.32 7.81
N LEU A 310 43.10 17.70 6.65
CA LEU A 310 42.53 17.35 5.34
C LEU A 310 42.70 15.87 5.04
N ILE A 311 43.90 15.31 5.25
CA ILE A 311 44.16 13.88 5.09
C ILE A 311 43.28 13.08 6.05
N HIS A 312 43.16 13.52 7.30
CA HIS A 312 42.34 12.87 8.30
C HIS A 312 40.87 12.79 7.85
N TYR A 313 40.30 13.89 7.36
CA TYR A 313 38.93 13.91 6.82
C TYR A 313 38.74 12.98 5.62
N LEU A 314 39.66 13.01 4.65
CA LEU A 314 39.57 12.16 3.46
C LEU A 314 39.64 10.68 3.84
N LEU A 315 40.53 10.32 4.76
CA LEU A 315 40.70 8.96 5.25
C LEU A 315 39.46 8.49 6.02
N VAL A 316 38.95 9.30 6.96
CA VAL A 316 37.72 8.99 7.70
C VAL A 316 36.55 8.82 6.75
N SER A 317 36.40 9.69 5.75
CA SER A 317 35.33 9.62 4.75
C SER A 317 35.41 8.35 3.91
N LEU A 318 36.60 8.03 3.38
CA LEU A 318 36.83 6.85 2.55
C LEU A 318 36.62 5.55 3.35
N CYS A 319 37.22 5.42 4.52
CA CYS A 319 37.06 4.24 5.37
C CYS A 319 35.61 4.06 5.82
N SER A 320 34.92 5.15 6.19
CA SER A 320 33.50 5.10 6.53
C SER A 320 32.65 4.62 5.37
N PHE A 321 32.94 5.09 4.14
CA PHE A 321 32.24 4.64 2.94
C PHE A 321 32.50 3.15 2.65
N ILE A 322 33.74 2.69 2.72
CA ILE A 322 34.10 1.29 2.47
C ILE A 322 33.40 0.36 3.47
N ILE A 323 33.48 0.67 4.77
CA ILE A 323 32.85 -0.14 5.82
C ILE A 323 31.33 -0.10 5.67
N ALA A 324 30.73 1.06 5.41
CA ALA A 324 29.30 1.19 5.17
C ALA A 324 28.84 0.40 3.93
N ALA A 325 29.62 0.41 2.85
CA ALA A 325 29.34 -0.33 1.62
C ALA A 325 29.46 -1.84 1.84
N ALA A 326 30.49 -2.30 2.56
CA ALA A 326 30.69 -3.70 2.92
C ALA A 326 29.56 -4.21 3.83
N LEU A 327 29.21 -3.46 4.88
CA LEU A 327 28.13 -3.82 5.79
C LEU A 327 26.77 -3.82 5.08
N SER A 328 26.52 -2.85 4.19
CA SER A 328 25.32 -2.80 3.35
C SER A 328 25.22 -4.03 2.44
N TYR A 329 26.35 -4.49 1.88
CA TYR A 329 26.41 -5.71 1.06
C TYR A 329 26.17 -6.98 1.91
N LEU A 330 26.82 -7.11 3.07
CA LEU A 330 26.68 -8.26 3.97
C LEU A 330 25.26 -8.40 4.54
N LEU A 331 24.67 -7.30 4.99
CA LEU A 331 23.29 -7.28 5.51
C LEU A 331 22.25 -7.55 4.42
N GLN A 332 22.53 -7.19 3.17
CA GLN A 332 21.68 -7.56 2.02
C GLN A 332 21.83 -9.03 1.65
N ARG A 333 23.01 -9.63 1.86
CA ARG A 333 23.24 -11.08 1.65
C ARG A 333 22.54 -11.96 2.69
N GLY A 334 22.37 -11.45 3.92
CA GLY A 334 21.73 -12.17 5.03
C GLY A 334 20.21 -11.99 5.16
N ARG A 335 19.60 -11.01 4.47
CA ARG A 335 18.15 -10.94 4.33
C ARG A 335 17.71 -11.97 3.28
N ARG A 336 17.28 -13.15 3.74
CA ARG A 336 16.31 -13.94 2.97
C ARG A 336 15.16 -12.99 2.65
N GLU A 337 14.85 -12.80 1.37
CA GLU A 337 13.58 -12.18 1.00
C GLU A 337 12.50 -12.97 1.73
N GLU A 338 11.71 -12.31 2.58
CA GLU A 338 10.48 -12.92 3.06
C GLU A 338 9.60 -13.13 1.84
N PHE A 339 9.63 -14.34 1.30
CA PHE A 339 8.76 -14.74 0.20
C PHE A 339 7.34 -14.87 0.74
N HIS A 340 6.64 -13.73 0.85
CA HIS A 340 5.26 -13.68 1.36
C HIS A 340 4.25 -14.41 0.45
N TYR A 341 4.61 -14.67 -0.81
CA TYR A 341 3.73 -15.28 -1.81
C TYR A 341 4.42 -16.43 -2.54
N GLY A 342 3.67 -17.50 -2.82
CA GLY A 342 4.16 -18.70 -3.52
C GLY A 342 4.50 -18.51 -5.00
N ARG A 343 4.30 -19.55 -5.82
CA ARG A 343 4.62 -19.54 -7.27
C ARG A 343 3.69 -18.63 -8.08
N ALA A 344 2.41 -18.64 -7.76
CA ALA A 344 1.35 -17.88 -8.41
C ALA A 344 0.21 -17.73 -7.39
N TRP A 345 -0.37 -16.54 -7.33
CA TRP A 345 -1.33 -16.17 -6.30
C TRP A 345 -2.33 -15.14 -6.81
N ILE A 346 -3.37 -14.95 -6.01
CA ILE A 346 -4.43 -13.97 -6.19
C ILE A 346 -4.35 -12.98 -5.04
N GLU A 347 -4.21 -11.71 -5.35
CA GLU A 347 -4.40 -10.62 -4.38
C GLU A 347 -5.84 -10.12 -4.47
N LEU A 348 -6.46 -9.92 -3.30
CA LEU A 348 -7.84 -9.46 -3.15
C LEU A 348 -7.86 -8.12 -2.44
N ASN A 349 -8.18 -7.05 -3.16
CA ASN A 349 -8.21 -5.70 -2.63
C ASN A 349 -9.48 -5.46 -1.80
N ARG A 350 -9.29 -5.31 -0.49
CA ARG A 350 -10.35 -5.04 0.48
C ARG A 350 -11.05 -3.71 0.24
N ASN A 351 -10.29 -2.67 -0.11
CA ASN A 351 -10.84 -1.33 -0.34
C ASN A 351 -11.70 -1.32 -1.61
N ALA A 352 -11.27 -1.99 -2.67
CA ALA A 352 -12.05 -2.15 -3.89
C ALA A 352 -13.39 -2.87 -3.61
N LEU A 353 -13.36 -3.94 -2.80
CA LEU A 353 -14.59 -4.64 -2.40
C LEU A 353 -15.53 -3.72 -1.60
N CYS A 354 -15.00 -2.94 -0.65
CA CYS A 354 -15.76 -1.98 0.14
C CYS A 354 -16.37 -0.88 -0.74
N HIS A 355 -15.56 -0.33 -1.65
CA HIS A 355 -15.97 0.65 -2.64
C HIS A 355 -17.15 0.14 -3.47
N ASN A 356 -17.02 -1.04 -4.07
CA ASN A 356 -18.06 -1.66 -4.89
C ASN A 356 -19.36 -1.89 -4.09
N VAL A 357 -19.27 -2.36 -2.84
CA VAL A 357 -20.44 -2.53 -1.97
C VAL A 357 -21.18 -1.21 -1.77
N ASN A 358 -20.46 -0.12 -1.56
CA ASN A 358 -21.06 1.20 -1.35
C ASN A 358 -21.69 1.74 -2.64
N GLU A 359 -20.96 1.68 -3.76
CA GLU A 359 -21.45 2.09 -5.07
C GLU A 359 -22.73 1.35 -5.45
N LEU A 360 -22.73 0.01 -5.32
CA LEU A 360 -23.90 -0.80 -5.65
C LEU A 360 -25.10 -0.49 -4.76
N ARG A 361 -24.89 -0.17 -3.48
CA ARG A 361 -25.98 0.25 -2.57
C ARG A 361 -26.65 1.54 -3.03
N THR A 362 -25.92 2.46 -3.67
CA THR A 362 -26.51 3.72 -4.18
C THR A 362 -27.51 3.50 -5.30
N LYS A 363 -27.41 2.37 -6.02
CA LYS A 363 -28.31 2.00 -7.12
C LYS A 363 -29.54 1.21 -6.68
N LEU A 364 -29.55 0.68 -5.46
CA LEU A 364 -30.66 -0.13 -4.99
C LEU A 364 -31.89 0.74 -4.65
N PRO A 365 -33.11 0.23 -4.86
CA PRO A 365 -34.30 0.84 -4.31
C PRO A 365 -34.24 1.00 -2.78
N PRO A 366 -35.05 1.91 -2.21
CA PRO A 366 -35.21 1.99 -0.77
C PRO A 366 -35.53 0.62 -0.16
N GLU A 367 -34.93 0.30 0.99
CA GLU A 367 -35.11 -0.96 1.74
C GLU A 367 -34.59 -2.25 1.06
N CYS A 368 -34.06 -2.16 -0.17
CA CYS A 368 -33.45 -3.31 -0.84
C CYS A 368 -32.03 -3.56 -0.29
N GLU A 369 -31.77 -4.79 0.15
CA GLU A 369 -30.46 -5.20 0.67
C GLU A 369 -29.67 -6.02 -0.36
N LEU A 370 -28.33 -5.94 -0.30
CA LEU A 370 -27.48 -6.83 -1.08
C LEU A 370 -27.53 -8.26 -0.52
N MET A 371 -27.71 -9.22 -1.42
CA MET A 371 -27.51 -10.65 -1.17
C MET A 371 -26.39 -11.19 -2.08
N PRO A 372 -25.10 -10.95 -1.76
CA PRO A 372 -23.98 -11.39 -2.57
C PRO A 372 -24.02 -12.86 -2.99
N ALA A 373 -23.86 -13.09 -4.29
CA ALA A 373 -23.66 -14.39 -4.89
C ALA A 373 -22.19 -14.79 -4.76
N VAL A 374 -21.90 -15.69 -3.83
CA VAL A 374 -20.56 -16.21 -3.52
C VAL A 374 -20.36 -17.66 -4.00
N LYS A 375 -21.14 -18.07 -5.00
CA LYS A 375 -21.00 -19.36 -5.71
C LYS A 375 -19.69 -19.44 -6.52
N ALA A 376 -19.28 -20.65 -6.88
CA ALA A 376 -18.02 -20.94 -7.57
C ALA A 376 -16.82 -20.27 -6.86
N ASP A 377 -16.75 -20.48 -5.55
CA ASP A 377 -15.75 -19.86 -4.66
C ASP A 377 -15.70 -18.33 -4.77
N ALA A 378 -16.87 -17.67 -4.74
CA ALA A 378 -17.01 -16.24 -4.99
C ALA A 378 -16.43 -15.81 -6.35
N TYR A 379 -16.86 -16.49 -7.42
CA TYR A 379 -16.35 -16.22 -8.78
C TYR A 379 -14.80 -16.31 -8.83
N GLY A 380 -14.22 -17.28 -8.13
CA GLY A 380 -12.78 -17.49 -8.00
C GLY A 380 -12.05 -16.60 -6.99
N HIS A 381 -12.74 -15.68 -6.31
CA HIS A 381 -12.12 -14.74 -5.35
C HIS A 381 -11.91 -15.34 -3.95
N GLY A 382 -12.40 -16.55 -3.67
CA GLY A 382 -12.33 -17.16 -2.33
C GLY A 382 -13.58 -16.86 -1.50
N ALA A 383 -14.57 -17.76 -1.56
CA ALA A 383 -15.90 -17.52 -0.96
C ALA A 383 -15.85 -17.24 0.55
N VAL A 384 -14.97 -17.92 1.27
CA VAL A 384 -14.82 -17.73 2.72
C VAL A 384 -14.19 -16.37 3.04
N LEU A 385 -13.16 -15.96 2.30
CA LEU A 385 -12.47 -14.68 2.53
C LEU A 385 -13.43 -13.52 2.25
N ILE A 386 -14.06 -13.55 1.07
CA ILE A 386 -15.04 -12.54 0.66
C ILE A 386 -16.22 -12.49 1.62
N ALA A 387 -16.85 -13.63 1.96
CA ALA A 387 -18.01 -13.64 2.84
C ALA A 387 -17.69 -13.12 4.26
N LYS A 388 -16.47 -13.35 4.77
CA LYS A 388 -16.03 -12.78 6.06
C LYS A 388 -15.94 -11.26 6.00
N GLU A 389 -15.34 -10.72 4.94
CA GLU A 389 -15.25 -9.27 4.75
C GLU A 389 -16.62 -8.64 4.59
N LEU A 390 -17.50 -9.24 3.79
CA LEU A 390 -18.88 -8.77 3.62
C LEU A 390 -19.69 -8.84 4.93
N ASN A 391 -19.53 -9.90 5.73
CA ASN A 391 -20.10 -9.96 7.09
C ASN A 391 -19.57 -8.83 7.99
N ALA A 392 -18.28 -8.49 7.92
CA ALA A 392 -17.70 -7.38 8.68
C ALA A 392 -18.26 -6.02 8.23
N MET A 393 -18.66 -5.89 6.96
CA MET A 393 -19.38 -4.73 6.41
C MET A 393 -20.89 -4.74 6.72
N GLY A 394 -21.37 -5.70 7.52
CA GLY A 394 -22.75 -5.80 7.97
C GLY A 394 -23.69 -6.58 7.05
N ILE A 395 -23.21 -7.14 5.94
CA ILE A 395 -24.04 -7.97 5.04
C ILE A 395 -24.33 -9.31 5.71
N LYS A 396 -25.62 -9.69 5.76
CA LYS A 396 -26.12 -10.89 6.45
C LYS A 396 -26.99 -11.77 5.56
N ALA A 397 -26.91 -11.60 4.24
CA ALA A 397 -27.62 -12.43 3.27
C ALA A 397 -26.66 -12.82 2.16
N PHE A 398 -26.57 -14.11 1.83
CA PHE A 398 -25.71 -14.63 0.78
C PHE A 398 -26.46 -15.65 -0.06
N CYS A 399 -26.02 -15.85 -1.30
CA CYS A 399 -26.47 -16.95 -2.11
C CYS A 399 -25.31 -17.76 -2.70
N VAL A 400 -25.50 -19.07 -2.78
CA VAL A 400 -24.56 -20.08 -3.30
C VAL A 400 -25.28 -20.98 -4.30
N ALA A 401 -24.55 -21.70 -5.15
CA ALA A 401 -25.17 -22.61 -6.11
C ALA A 401 -25.57 -23.94 -5.47
N THR A 402 -24.75 -24.45 -4.54
CA THR A 402 -24.93 -25.81 -3.99
C THR A 402 -24.98 -25.85 -2.46
N VAL A 403 -25.55 -26.93 -1.93
CA VAL A 403 -25.54 -27.21 -0.48
C VAL A 403 -24.13 -27.29 0.09
N LEU A 404 -23.16 -27.84 -0.64
CA LEU A 404 -21.77 -27.99 -0.18
C LEU A 404 -21.07 -26.64 -0.01
N GLU A 405 -21.31 -25.69 -0.91
CA GLU A 405 -20.83 -24.32 -0.76
C GLU A 405 -21.43 -23.65 0.49
N GLY A 406 -22.74 -23.83 0.71
CA GLY A 406 -23.41 -23.32 1.93
C GLY A 406 -22.82 -23.91 3.21
N ILE A 407 -22.50 -25.21 3.19
CA ILE A 407 -21.81 -25.89 4.30
C ILE A 407 -20.40 -25.32 4.50
N LYS A 408 -19.64 -25.07 3.43
CA LYS A 408 -18.29 -24.47 3.50
C LYS A 408 -18.34 -23.13 4.22
N LEU A 409 -19.30 -22.27 3.89
CA LEU A 409 -19.50 -20.98 4.55
C LEU A 409 -19.86 -21.15 6.04
N ARG A 410 -20.80 -22.05 6.36
CA ARG A 410 -21.21 -22.30 7.76
C ARG A 410 -20.09 -22.84 8.63
N LYS A 411 -19.31 -23.81 8.13
CA LYS A 411 -18.13 -24.33 8.84
C LYS A 411 -17.09 -23.24 9.11
N ASN A 412 -17.02 -22.22 8.25
CA ASN A 412 -16.17 -21.05 8.40
C ASN A 412 -16.83 -19.87 9.15
N LYS A 413 -17.91 -20.14 9.89
CA LYS A 413 -18.59 -19.21 10.80
C LYS A 413 -19.22 -17.98 10.10
N ILE A 414 -19.56 -18.09 8.81
CA ILE A 414 -20.32 -17.06 8.10
C ILE A 414 -21.74 -16.96 8.69
N LYS A 415 -22.12 -15.74 9.06
CA LYS A 415 -23.38 -15.42 9.74
C LYS A 415 -24.44 -14.93 8.76
N GLY A 416 -25.70 -15.03 9.15
CA GLY A 416 -26.84 -14.58 8.36
C GLY A 416 -27.45 -15.66 7.47
N ASP A 417 -28.33 -15.26 6.56
CA ASP A 417 -29.04 -16.15 5.66
C ASP A 417 -28.15 -16.59 4.49
N ILE A 418 -28.27 -17.87 4.11
CA ILE A 418 -27.57 -18.46 2.97
C ILE A 418 -28.60 -19.22 2.14
N LEU A 419 -28.90 -18.70 0.97
CA LEU A 419 -29.80 -19.30 -0.02
C LEU A 419 -29.01 -20.19 -1.00
N ILE A 420 -29.44 -21.44 -1.15
CA ILE A 420 -28.97 -22.35 -2.19
C ILE A 420 -29.85 -22.15 -3.42
N LEU A 421 -29.27 -21.62 -4.49
CA LEU A 421 -29.97 -21.29 -5.74
C LEU A 421 -30.31 -22.53 -6.58
N GLY A 422 -29.53 -23.61 -6.44
CA GLY A 422 -29.69 -24.84 -7.20
C GLY A 422 -30.48 -25.93 -6.47
N TYR A 423 -30.60 -27.07 -7.13
CA TYR A 423 -31.19 -28.30 -6.58
C TYR A 423 -30.34 -28.90 -5.45
N THR A 424 -31.01 -29.45 -4.43
CA THR A 424 -30.38 -30.31 -3.42
C THR A 424 -31.05 -31.68 -3.46
N HIS A 425 -30.26 -32.74 -3.60
CA HIS A 425 -30.81 -34.09 -3.65
C HIS A 425 -31.54 -34.46 -2.34
N PRO A 426 -32.68 -35.17 -2.34
CA PRO A 426 -33.42 -35.54 -1.13
C PRO A 426 -32.59 -36.22 -0.03
N LYS A 427 -31.63 -37.08 -0.41
CA LYS A 427 -30.66 -37.68 0.53
C LYS A 427 -29.81 -36.65 1.31
N GLN A 428 -29.68 -35.44 0.80
CA GLN A 428 -28.94 -34.33 1.41
C GLN A 428 -29.83 -33.33 2.16
N PHE A 429 -31.15 -33.50 2.17
CA PHE A 429 -32.07 -32.69 2.97
C PHE A 429 -31.70 -32.57 4.47
N PRO A 430 -31.18 -33.62 5.16
CA PRO A 430 -30.69 -33.47 6.52
C PRO A 430 -29.66 -32.34 6.70
N LEU A 431 -28.83 -32.09 5.67
CA LEU A 431 -27.78 -31.06 5.69
C LEU A 431 -28.36 -29.65 5.71
N LEU A 432 -29.48 -29.40 5.01
CA LEU A 432 -30.16 -28.11 4.99
C LEU A 432 -30.52 -27.66 6.41
N ARG A 433 -31.10 -28.57 7.19
CA ARG A 433 -31.49 -28.33 8.59
C ARG A 433 -30.27 -28.21 9.50
N LYS A 434 -29.32 -29.15 9.39
CA LYS A 434 -28.08 -29.17 10.19
C LYS A 434 -27.32 -27.85 10.09
N TYR A 435 -27.24 -27.27 8.89
CA TYR A 435 -26.47 -26.05 8.62
C TYR A 435 -27.33 -24.78 8.50
N LYS A 436 -28.63 -24.87 8.80
CA LYS A 436 -29.58 -23.73 8.74
C LYS A 436 -29.50 -22.99 7.40
N LEU A 437 -29.56 -23.74 6.30
CA LEU A 437 -29.53 -23.23 4.93
C LEU A 437 -30.96 -23.05 4.41
N ILE A 438 -31.15 -22.05 3.56
CA ILE A 438 -32.40 -21.80 2.85
C ILE A 438 -32.30 -22.48 1.48
N GLN A 439 -33.31 -23.25 1.11
CA GLN A 439 -33.31 -23.99 -0.15
C GLN A 439 -34.25 -23.33 -1.16
N THR A 440 -33.84 -23.19 -2.42
CA THR A 440 -34.76 -22.87 -3.51
C THR A 440 -35.73 -24.02 -3.77
N VAL A 441 -37.03 -23.73 -3.84
CA VAL A 441 -38.03 -24.63 -4.43
C VAL A 441 -38.01 -24.41 -5.95
N ILE A 442 -37.64 -25.44 -6.69
CA ILE A 442 -37.39 -25.36 -8.14
C ILE A 442 -38.61 -25.71 -9.00
N ASP A 443 -39.59 -26.41 -8.45
CA ASP A 443 -40.88 -26.75 -9.05
C ASP A 443 -41.81 -27.33 -7.97
N TYR A 444 -43.08 -27.59 -8.34
CA TYR A 444 -44.08 -28.20 -7.47
C TYR A 444 -43.69 -29.60 -6.98
N SER A 445 -43.19 -30.45 -7.87
CA SER A 445 -42.83 -31.85 -7.57
C SER A 445 -41.74 -31.94 -6.49
N TYR A 446 -40.71 -31.11 -6.61
CA TYR A 446 -39.63 -30.98 -5.65
C TYR A 446 -40.14 -30.38 -4.33
N ALA A 447 -41.03 -29.40 -4.36
CA ALA A 447 -41.68 -28.88 -3.16
C ALA A 447 -42.41 -30.00 -2.41
N ASN A 448 -43.16 -30.83 -3.15
CA ASN A 448 -43.87 -31.97 -2.59
C ASN A 448 -42.89 -33.01 -2.01
N SER A 449 -41.78 -33.32 -2.69
CA SER A 449 -40.72 -34.20 -2.16
C SER A 449 -40.14 -33.67 -0.84
N MET A 450 -39.84 -32.37 -0.77
CA MET A 450 -39.38 -31.71 0.46
C MET A 450 -40.45 -31.76 1.56
N ASN A 451 -41.73 -31.58 1.20
CA ASN A 451 -42.82 -31.63 2.16
C ASN A 451 -43.06 -33.05 2.71
N GLN A 452 -42.97 -34.08 1.86
CA GLN A 452 -43.12 -35.49 2.23
C GLN A 452 -42.00 -36.01 3.12
N TYR A 453 -40.81 -35.40 3.08
CA TYR A 453 -39.71 -35.71 4.00
C TYR A 453 -40.09 -35.50 5.49
N GLY A 454 -41.16 -34.74 5.77
CA GLY A 454 -41.77 -34.71 7.11
C GLY A 454 -41.06 -33.82 8.12
N LYS A 455 -40.11 -32.97 7.68
CA LYS A 455 -39.39 -32.01 8.54
C LYS A 455 -39.47 -30.61 7.95
N LYS A 456 -39.52 -29.59 8.82
CA LYS A 456 -39.60 -28.19 8.40
C LYS A 456 -38.31 -27.71 7.71
N PHE A 457 -38.45 -27.08 6.56
CA PHE A 457 -37.39 -26.41 5.80
C PHE A 457 -37.68 -24.91 5.66
N ARG A 458 -36.61 -24.11 5.63
CA ARG A 458 -36.69 -22.71 5.20
C ARG A 458 -36.46 -22.69 3.70
N VAL A 459 -37.35 -22.06 2.95
CA VAL A 459 -37.28 -22.08 1.48
C VAL A 459 -37.57 -20.73 0.85
N HIS A 460 -37.00 -20.49 -0.33
CA HIS A 460 -37.45 -19.44 -1.23
C HIS A 460 -38.04 -20.10 -2.49
N LEU A 461 -39.17 -19.60 -2.97
CA LEU A 461 -39.81 -20.11 -4.19
C LEU A 461 -39.22 -19.43 -5.42
N CYS A 462 -38.68 -20.19 -6.38
CA CYS A 462 -38.31 -19.65 -7.69
C CYS A 462 -39.52 -19.71 -8.63
N ILE A 463 -39.77 -18.62 -9.33
CA ILE A 463 -40.78 -18.52 -10.39
C ILE A 463 -40.04 -18.47 -11.72
N ASP A 464 -40.47 -19.29 -12.67
CA ASP A 464 -40.05 -19.17 -14.04
C ASP A 464 -40.93 -18.15 -14.77
N THR A 465 -40.33 -17.02 -15.11
CA THR A 465 -40.95 -15.92 -15.87
C THR A 465 -40.40 -15.82 -17.29
N GLY A 466 -39.85 -16.91 -17.84
CA GLY A 466 -39.34 -16.97 -19.23
C GLY A 466 -37.86 -17.35 -19.36
N MET A 467 -37.20 -17.78 -18.27
CA MET A 467 -35.83 -18.33 -18.37
C MET A 467 -35.87 -19.84 -18.68
N HIS A 468 -36.95 -20.53 -18.35
CA HIS A 468 -37.17 -21.94 -18.67
C HIS A 468 -36.02 -22.85 -18.20
N ARG A 469 -35.48 -22.56 -17.02
CA ARG A 469 -34.38 -23.33 -16.41
C ARG A 469 -34.76 -23.97 -15.07
N LEU A 470 -35.11 -23.16 -14.09
CA LEU A 470 -35.60 -23.58 -12.77
C LEU A 470 -36.69 -22.61 -12.34
N GLY A 471 -37.61 -23.09 -11.53
CA GLY A 471 -38.75 -22.32 -11.02
C GLY A 471 -40.06 -22.89 -11.52
N GLU A 472 -41.08 -22.79 -10.68
CA GLU A 472 -42.43 -23.15 -11.07
C GLU A 472 -42.97 -22.11 -12.05
N ARG A 473 -43.70 -22.56 -13.07
CA ARG A 473 -44.17 -21.69 -14.15
C ARG A 473 -45.12 -20.63 -13.59
N SER A 474 -44.94 -19.39 -14.03
CA SER A 474 -45.78 -18.26 -13.62
C SER A 474 -47.29 -18.47 -13.89
N GLU A 475 -47.61 -19.26 -14.90
CA GLU A 475 -48.96 -19.62 -15.33
C GLU A 475 -49.61 -20.64 -14.39
N ASN A 476 -48.83 -21.45 -13.67
CA ASN A 476 -49.27 -22.51 -12.77
C ASN A 476 -49.68 -21.95 -11.39
N ILE A 477 -50.56 -20.95 -11.36
CA ILE A 477 -50.92 -20.22 -10.14
C ILE A 477 -51.50 -21.11 -9.04
N ASN A 478 -52.18 -22.21 -9.40
CA ASN A 478 -52.74 -23.14 -8.44
C ASN A 478 -51.65 -23.98 -7.77
N GLU A 479 -50.67 -24.47 -8.53
CA GLU A 479 -49.52 -25.19 -7.97
C GLU A 479 -48.69 -24.27 -7.07
N LEU A 480 -48.44 -23.02 -7.51
CA LEU A 480 -47.80 -22.00 -6.69
C LEU A 480 -48.52 -21.83 -5.35
N PHE A 481 -49.85 -21.67 -5.38
CA PHE A 481 -50.68 -21.54 -4.17
C PHE A 481 -50.59 -22.77 -3.26
N ASP A 482 -50.60 -23.97 -3.84
CA ASP A 482 -50.53 -25.22 -3.08
C ASP A 482 -49.16 -25.44 -2.44
N ILE A 483 -48.07 -24.95 -3.04
CA ILE A 483 -46.74 -24.94 -2.42
C ILE A 483 -46.77 -24.14 -1.10
N PHE A 484 -47.48 -23.01 -1.04
CA PHE A 484 -47.63 -22.22 0.19
C PHE A 484 -48.43 -22.91 1.29
N LYS A 485 -49.26 -23.91 0.96
CA LYS A 485 -50.01 -24.71 1.93
C LYS A 485 -49.21 -25.87 2.51
N MET A 486 -48.01 -26.16 1.98
CA MET A 486 -47.22 -27.30 2.43
C MET A 486 -46.67 -27.09 3.84
N LYS A 487 -47.20 -27.85 4.82
CA LYS A 487 -46.92 -27.71 6.26
C LYS A 487 -45.44 -27.76 6.67
N ASN A 488 -44.60 -28.42 5.86
CA ASN A 488 -43.17 -28.57 6.12
C ASN A 488 -42.30 -27.53 5.39
N LEU A 489 -42.89 -26.65 4.59
CA LEU A 489 -42.17 -25.58 3.90
C LEU A 489 -42.49 -24.24 4.53
N LYS A 490 -41.49 -23.63 5.17
CA LYS A 490 -41.54 -22.23 5.58
C LYS A 490 -41.01 -21.39 4.44
N ILE A 491 -41.90 -20.88 3.61
CA ILE A 491 -41.55 -19.99 2.50
C ILE A 491 -41.23 -18.61 3.07
N GLU A 492 -39.97 -18.22 2.99
CA GLU A 492 -39.48 -16.95 3.52
C GLU A 492 -39.31 -15.90 2.43
N GLY A 493 -39.23 -16.32 1.17
CA GLY A 493 -39.07 -15.43 0.02
C GLY A 493 -39.48 -16.05 -1.31
N ILE A 494 -39.52 -15.22 -2.34
CA ILE A 494 -39.93 -15.57 -3.70
C ILE A 494 -39.11 -14.76 -4.71
N TYR A 495 -38.73 -15.37 -5.82
CA TYR A 495 -37.83 -14.74 -6.77
C TYR A 495 -37.93 -15.26 -8.19
N THR A 496 -37.45 -14.47 -9.14
CA THR A 496 -37.19 -14.90 -10.53
C THR A 496 -35.76 -14.50 -10.94
N HIS A 497 -35.33 -14.91 -12.13
CA HIS A 497 -34.06 -14.50 -12.74
C HIS A 497 -34.31 -13.94 -14.15
N LEU A 498 -33.79 -12.74 -14.41
CA LEU A 498 -33.91 -12.07 -15.70
C LEU A 498 -32.97 -12.70 -16.73
N CYS A 499 -33.41 -12.82 -17.98
CA CYS A 499 -32.65 -13.46 -19.06
C CYS A 499 -31.59 -12.54 -19.65
N SER A 500 -32.01 -11.34 -20.07
CA SER A 500 -31.20 -10.45 -20.91
C SER A 500 -30.98 -9.08 -20.26
N SER A 501 -30.89 -9.03 -18.92
CA SER A 501 -30.72 -7.75 -18.20
C SER A 501 -29.41 -7.02 -18.52
N ASP A 502 -28.46 -7.71 -19.12
CA ASP A 502 -27.17 -7.23 -19.61
C ASP A 502 -27.20 -6.67 -21.05
N SER A 503 -28.26 -6.97 -21.81
CA SER A 503 -28.41 -6.50 -23.19
C SER A 503 -28.98 -5.09 -23.27
N SER A 504 -28.50 -4.32 -24.25
CA SER A 504 -29.07 -3.00 -24.59
C SER A 504 -30.06 -3.05 -25.75
N GLU A 505 -30.27 -4.21 -26.39
CA GLU A 505 -31.18 -4.35 -27.53
C GLU A 505 -32.64 -4.16 -27.13
N THR A 506 -33.40 -3.39 -27.90
CA THR A 506 -34.78 -3.00 -27.55
C THR A 506 -35.68 -4.20 -27.24
N GLU A 507 -35.59 -5.27 -28.03
CA GLU A 507 -36.37 -6.49 -27.82
C GLU A 507 -36.06 -7.16 -26.48
N ASP A 508 -34.78 -7.22 -26.09
CA ASP A 508 -34.34 -7.73 -24.79
C ASP A 508 -34.82 -6.87 -23.63
N GLN A 509 -34.84 -5.55 -23.80
CA GLN A 509 -35.36 -4.63 -22.78
C GLN A 509 -36.87 -4.82 -22.58
N ILE A 510 -37.64 -4.98 -23.66
CA ILE A 510 -39.07 -5.27 -23.60
C ILE A 510 -39.30 -6.61 -22.90
N PHE A 511 -38.55 -7.64 -23.29
CA PHE A 511 -38.63 -8.96 -22.67
C PHE A 511 -38.34 -8.90 -21.17
N THR A 512 -37.24 -8.25 -20.77
CA THR A 512 -36.82 -8.10 -19.36
C THR A 512 -37.87 -7.39 -18.52
N ASN A 513 -38.44 -6.29 -19.01
CA ASN A 513 -39.54 -5.60 -18.31
C ASN A 513 -40.79 -6.47 -18.21
N ASN A 514 -41.11 -7.24 -19.25
CA ASN A 514 -42.24 -8.19 -19.20
C ASN A 514 -42.01 -9.29 -18.15
N GLN A 515 -40.79 -9.82 -18.01
CA GLN A 515 -40.47 -10.77 -16.93
C GLN A 515 -40.75 -10.17 -15.55
N GLY A 516 -40.36 -8.92 -15.33
CA GLY A 516 -40.64 -8.18 -14.10
C GLY A 516 -42.14 -8.01 -13.86
N LYS A 517 -42.89 -7.61 -14.88
CA LYS A 517 -44.36 -7.47 -14.83
C LYS A 517 -45.04 -8.79 -14.44
N VAL A 518 -44.72 -9.88 -15.15
CA VAL A 518 -45.26 -11.22 -14.89
C VAL A 518 -44.94 -11.67 -13.46
N PHE A 519 -43.72 -11.41 -12.98
CA PHE A 519 -43.36 -11.74 -11.60
C PHE A 519 -44.27 -11.03 -10.59
N PHE A 520 -44.45 -9.71 -10.69
CA PHE A 520 -45.30 -8.97 -9.77
C PHE A 520 -46.80 -9.30 -9.92
N GLU A 521 -47.27 -9.66 -11.11
CA GLU A 521 -48.63 -10.18 -11.29
C GLU A 521 -48.86 -11.49 -10.53
N VAL A 522 -47.88 -12.39 -10.50
CA VAL A 522 -47.93 -13.62 -9.68
C VAL A 522 -48.02 -13.25 -8.19
N ILE A 523 -47.22 -12.28 -7.73
CA ILE A 523 -47.27 -11.81 -6.34
C ILE A 523 -48.65 -11.27 -5.97
N GLU A 524 -49.24 -10.42 -6.81
CA GLU A 524 -50.57 -9.87 -6.56
C GLU A 524 -51.65 -10.97 -6.59
N LYS A 525 -51.57 -11.95 -7.50
CA LYS A 525 -52.49 -13.10 -7.51
C LYS A 525 -52.38 -13.94 -6.24
N LEU A 526 -51.17 -14.14 -5.71
CA LEU A 526 -50.97 -14.84 -4.43
C LEU A 526 -51.54 -14.03 -3.25
N LYS A 527 -51.34 -12.71 -3.27
CA LYS A 527 -51.86 -11.78 -2.25
C LYS A 527 -53.38 -11.74 -2.21
N LEU A 528 -54.05 -11.75 -3.37
CA LEU A 528 -55.51 -11.88 -3.46
C LEU A 528 -56.05 -13.18 -2.85
N ARG A 529 -55.21 -14.22 -2.76
CA ARG A 529 -55.53 -15.48 -2.06
C ARG A 529 -55.02 -15.51 -0.60
N GLY A 530 -54.68 -14.36 -0.03
CA GLY A 530 -54.27 -14.22 1.37
C GLY A 530 -52.81 -14.57 1.66
N ILE A 531 -51.97 -14.77 0.65
CA ILE A 531 -50.54 -15.06 0.83
C ILE A 531 -49.71 -13.78 0.75
N ILE A 532 -48.98 -13.46 1.81
CA ILE A 532 -48.08 -12.31 1.84
C ILE A 532 -46.65 -12.79 1.63
N CYS A 533 -46.01 -12.31 0.55
CA CYS A 533 -44.61 -12.62 0.24
C CYS A 533 -43.68 -11.57 0.85
N SER A 534 -43.02 -11.89 1.96
CA SER A 534 -42.22 -10.92 2.74
C SER A 534 -40.86 -10.55 2.15
N LYS A 535 -40.26 -11.42 1.34
CA LYS A 535 -38.92 -11.20 0.75
C LYS A 535 -38.97 -11.50 -0.74
N THR A 536 -39.06 -10.47 -1.57
CA THR A 536 -38.98 -10.58 -3.03
C THR A 536 -37.57 -10.25 -3.50
N HIS A 537 -37.13 -10.87 -4.59
CA HIS A 537 -35.87 -10.46 -5.22
C HIS A 537 -35.81 -10.81 -6.69
N ILE A 538 -35.43 -9.86 -7.54
CA ILE A 538 -35.35 -10.07 -9.00
C ILE A 538 -33.92 -9.83 -9.48
N LEU A 539 -33.33 -8.73 -9.03
CA LEU A 539 -32.08 -8.19 -9.55
C LEU A 539 -30.90 -9.12 -9.29
N ALA A 540 -30.08 -9.29 -10.32
CA ALA A 540 -28.67 -9.70 -10.24
C ALA A 540 -27.78 -8.48 -10.55
N SER A 541 -26.50 -8.67 -10.90
CA SER A 541 -25.58 -7.56 -11.21
C SER A 541 -26.14 -6.58 -12.24
N TYR A 542 -26.51 -7.05 -13.43
CA TYR A 542 -27.04 -6.17 -14.49
C TYR A 542 -28.44 -5.64 -14.21
N GLY A 543 -29.25 -6.38 -13.45
CA GLY A 543 -30.52 -5.86 -12.94
C GLY A 543 -30.32 -4.63 -12.04
N ILE A 544 -29.30 -4.63 -11.18
CA ILE A 544 -28.96 -3.45 -10.34
C ILE A 544 -28.55 -2.27 -11.22
N LEU A 545 -27.73 -2.50 -12.24
CA LEU A 545 -27.18 -1.44 -13.08
C LEU A 545 -28.22 -0.85 -14.04
N ASN A 546 -29.01 -1.70 -14.69
CA ASN A 546 -29.86 -1.31 -15.83
C ASN A 546 -31.35 -1.23 -15.48
N TYR A 547 -31.82 -1.98 -14.46
CA TYR A 547 -33.24 -2.09 -14.11
C TYR A 547 -33.49 -1.97 -12.59
N PRO A 548 -32.92 -0.98 -11.89
CA PRO A 548 -33.05 -0.88 -10.43
C PRO A 548 -34.52 -0.80 -9.97
N HIS A 549 -35.42 -0.24 -10.79
CA HIS A 549 -36.86 -0.15 -10.51
C HIS A 549 -37.57 -1.50 -10.38
N LEU A 550 -37.00 -2.59 -10.90
CA LEU A 550 -37.54 -3.95 -10.72
C LEU A 550 -37.09 -4.59 -9.39
N GLY A 551 -36.43 -3.82 -8.51
CA GLY A 551 -35.95 -4.33 -7.23
C GLY A 551 -37.05 -4.78 -6.28
N GLY A 552 -36.67 -5.65 -5.36
CA GLY A 552 -37.50 -6.10 -4.23
C GLY A 552 -36.75 -5.87 -2.92
N ASN A 553 -36.85 -6.81 -1.99
CA ASN A 553 -36.14 -6.76 -0.72
C ASN A 553 -34.66 -7.17 -0.82
N TYR A 554 -34.28 -7.99 -1.81
CA TYR A 554 -32.88 -8.33 -2.06
C TYR A 554 -32.43 -8.15 -3.51
N ALA A 555 -31.15 -7.83 -3.69
CA ALA A 555 -30.46 -7.88 -4.98
C ALA A 555 -29.27 -8.87 -4.93
N ARG A 556 -29.31 -9.89 -5.80
CA ARG A 556 -28.37 -11.01 -5.85
C ARG A 556 -27.12 -10.67 -6.65
N VAL A 557 -26.33 -9.70 -6.15
CA VAL A 557 -25.14 -9.22 -6.86
C VAL A 557 -24.08 -10.31 -7.00
N GLY A 558 -23.59 -10.53 -8.23
CA GLY A 558 -22.50 -11.45 -8.56
C GLY A 558 -21.28 -10.68 -9.07
N ILE A 559 -21.06 -10.70 -10.39
CA ILE A 559 -19.84 -10.19 -11.03
C ILE A 559 -19.51 -8.74 -10.67
N ALA A 560 -20.52 -7.86 -10.63
CA ALA A 560 -20.34 -6.44 -10.32
C ALA A 560 -19.80 -6.17 -8.90
N LEU A 561 -20.07 -7.07 -7.93
CA LEU A 561 -19.51 -6.96 -6.58
C LEU A 561 -17.97 -6.99 -6.59
N TYR A 562 -17.41 -7.74 -7.54
CA TYR A 562 -15.98 -7.94 -7.70
C TYR A 562 -15.33 -6.88 -8.60
N GLY A 563 -16.10 -5.88 -9.01
CA GLY A 563 -15.68 -4.77 -9.87
C GLY A 563 -15.31 -5.19 -11.28
N ILE A 564 -16.03 -6.19 -11.77
CA ILE A 564 -15.89 -6.74 -13.11
C ILE A 564 -17.26 -6.76 -13.76
N LEU A 565 -17.32 -6.48 -15.06
CA LEU A 565 -18.49 -6.72 -15.90
C LEU A 565 -18.15 -7.79 -16.96
N SER A 566 -19.16 -8.41 -17.55
CA SER A 566 -19.04 -9.54 -18.47
C SER A 566 -18.28 -9.19 -19.74
N SER A 567 -18.44 -7.97 -20.26
CA SER A 567 -17.77 -7.48 -21.48
C SER A 567 -17.14 -6.10 -21.29
N LYS A 568 -16.26 -5.68 -22.22
CA LYS A 568 -15.74 -4.30 -22.26
C LYS A 568 -16.79 -3.28 -22.64
N GLU A 569 -17.75 -3.67 -23.47
CA GLU A 569 -18.84 -2.80 -23.89
C GLU A 569 -19.69 -2.40 -22.68
N ASP A 570 -19.95 -3.36 -21.79
CA ASP A 570 -20.68 -3.12 -20.55
C ASP A 570 -19.95 -2.13 -19.63
N VAL A 571 -18.61 -2.24 -19.55
CA VAL A 571 -17.77 -1.30 -18.78
C VAL A 571 -17.89 0.11 -19.33
N ASN A 572 -17.89 0.27 -20.65
CA ASN A 572 -18.01 1.59 -21.27
C ASN A 572 -19.42 2.19 -21.12
N LYS A 573 -20.45 1.35 -21.05
CA LYS A 573 -21.85 1.78 -20.89
C LYS A 573 -22.25 2.05 -19.43
N SER A 574 -21.56 1.45 -18.47
CA SER A 574 -21.93 1.57 -17.06
C SER A 574 -21.67 2.98 -16.52
N ASP A 575 -22.63 3.51 -15.78
CA ASP A 575 -22.54 4.81 -15.10
C ASP A 575 -21.98 4.69 -13.66
N VAL A 576 -21.63 3.47 -13.23
CA VAL A 576 -21.04 3.19 -11.92
C VAL A 576 -19.57 2.90 -12.06
N PHE A 577 -18.75 3.56 -11.24
CA PHE A 577 -17.33 3.28 -11.18
C PHE A 577 -17.07 2.12 -10.21
N LEU A 578 -16.85 0.92 -10.75
CA LEU A 578 -16.48 -0.25 -9.96
C LEU A 578 -14.97 -0.53 -10.05
N GLU A 579 -14.38 -0.98 -8.94
CA GLU A 579 -12.95 -1.26 -8.83
C GLU A 579 -12.68 -2.77 -8.81
N PRO A 580 -11.81 -3.30 -9.70
CA PRO A 580 -11.46 -4.72 -9.71
C PRO A 580 -10.90 -5.18 -8.36
N VAL A 581 -11.54 -6.19 -7.78
CA VAL A 581 -11.14 -6.74 -6.46
C VAL A 581 -9.91 -7.65 -6.58
N LEU A 582 -9.75 -8.35 -7.71
CA LEU A 582 -8.74 -9.39 -7.88
C LEU A 582 -7.59 -8.97 -8.80
N ALA A 583 -6.37 -9.35 -8.42
CA ALA A 583 -5.21 -9.40 -9.31
C ALA A 583 -4.57 -10.79 -9.27
N VAL A 584 -4.26 -11.36 -10.44
CA VAL A 584 -3.57 -12.64 -10.59
C VAL A 584 -2.11 -12.38 -10.91
N LYS A 585 -1.20 -12.93 -10.12
CA LYS A 585 0.25 -12.73 -10.24
C LYS A 585 0.98 -14.06 -10.24
N ALA A 586 2.12 -14.11 -10.93
CA ALA A 586 2.98 -15.27 -10.99
C ALA A 586 4.45 -14.88 -10.95
N ARG A 587 5.30 -15.75 -10.42
CA ARG A 587 6.75 -15.55 -10.42
C ARG A 587 7.36 -15.95 -11.74
N ILE A 588 8.34 -15.17 -12.18
CA ILE A 588 9.31 -15.58 -13.19
C ILE A 588 10.27 -16.56 -12.52
N ILE A 589 10.27 -17.81 -12.97
CA ILE A 589 11.08 -18.87 -12.38
C ILE A 589 12.38 -19.12 -13.14
N GLU A 590 12.45 -18.69 -14.40
CA GLU A 590 13.63 -18.87 -15.24
C GLU A 590 13.67 -17.79 -16.32
N VAL A 591 14.87 -17.32 -16.67
CA VAL A 591 15.12 -16.43 -17.80
C VAL A 591 16.27 -17.00 -18.63
N LYS A 592 16.05 -17.21 -19.93
CA LYS A 592 17.05 -17.82 -20.82
C LYS A 592 17.11 -17.11 -22.18
N GLN A 593 18.26 -17.26 -22.83
CA GLN A 593 18.44 -16.85 -24.22
C GLN A 593 17.80 -17.88 -25.15
N LEU A 594 17.24 -17.42 -26.26
CA LEU A 594 16.79 -18.22 -27.39
C LEU A 594 17.38 -17.64 -28.65
N TYR A 595 18.19 -18.42 -29.36
CA TYR A 595 18.88 -17.97 -30.56
C TYR A 595 17.99 -18.10 -31.79
N LYS A 596 18.26 -17.28 -32.81
CA LYS A 596 17.54 -17.33 -34.09
C LYS A 596 17.50 -18.76 -34.65
N GLY A 597 16.30 -19.23 -34.98
CA GLY A 597 16.06 -20.58 -35.51
C GLY A 597 15.73 -21.65 -34.46
N GLU A 598 16.00 -21.39 -33.18
CA GLU A 598 15.59 -22.29 -32.10
C GLU A 598 14.08 -22.22 -31.85
N SER A 599 13.52 -23.31 -31.31
CA SER A 599 12.09 -23.41 -30.99
C SER A 599 11.85 -23.53 -29.49
N ALA A 600 10.69 -23.04 -29.03
CA ALA A 600 10.32 -23.11 -27.62
C ALA A 600 8.90 -23.70 -27.41
N GLY A 601 8.75 -24.49 -26.34
CA GLY A 601 7.47 -25.07 -25.91
C GLY A 601 6.97 -26.25 -26.75
N TYR A 602 5.81 -26.80 -26.36
CA TYR A 602 5.25 -28.00 -26.99
C TYR A 602 4.96 -27.83 -28.48
N GLY A 603 5.31 -28.86 -29.25
CA GLY A 603 5.04 -28.94 -30.69
C GLY A 603 5.83 -27.94 -31.54
N ARG A 604 6.86 -27.29 -30.96
CA ARG A 604 7.73 -26.32 -31.65
C ARG A 604 6.94 -25.20 -32.35
N GLN A 605 5.80 -24.81 -31.77
CA GLN A 605 4.89 -23.84 -32.39
C GLN A 605 5.51 -22.43 -32.47
N TYR A 606 6.45 -22.12 -31.58
CA TYR A 606 7.21 -20.88 -31.64
C TYR A 606 8.64 -21.16 -32.09
N ILE A 607 9.07 -20.44 -33.13
CA ILE A 607 10.44 -20.45 -33.66
C ILE A 607 10.96 -19.01 -33.60
N ALA A 608 12.12 -18.83 -32.99
CA ALA A 608 12.73 -17.52 -32.82
C ALA A 608 13.18 -16.93 -34.16
N LYS A 609 12.69 -15.74 -34.50
CA LYS A 609 13.06 -15.03 -35.75
C LYS A 609 14.36 -14.25 -35.63
N ARG A 610 14.80 -14.01 -34.40
CA ARG A 610 16.03 -13.31 -34.01
C ARG A 610 16.49 -13.86 -32.66
N ASP A 611 17.71 -13.53 -32.28
CA ASP A 611 18.17 -13.75 -30.91
C ASP A 611 17.29 -12.96 -29.94
N MET A 612 16.78 -13.64 -28.93
CA MET A 612 15.74 -13.11 -28.06
C MET A 612 15.85 -13.66 -26.64
N LYS A 613 15.22 -13.00 -25.69
CA LYS A 613 15.19 -13.43 -24.29
C LYS A 613 13.79 -13.89 -23.93
N LEU A 614 13.68 -15.12 -23.42
CA LEU A 614 12.42 -15.66 -22.92
C LEU A 614 12.46 -15.82 -21.41
N ALA A 615 11.31 -15.63 -20.77
CA ALA A 615 11.10 -15.96 -19.37
C ALA A 615 10.03 -17.03 -19.21
N VAL A 616 10.15 -17.85 -18.17
CA VAL A 616 9.15 -18.84 -17.77
C VAL A 616 8.42 -18.30 -16.54
N ILE A 617 7.10 -18.18 -16.63
CA ILE A 617 6.25 -17.84 -15.48
C ILE A 617 5.56 -19.08 -14.95
N SER A 618 5.48 -19.21 -13.62
CA SER A 618 4.98 -20.41 -12.92
C SER A 618 3.45 -20.47 -12.79
N ILE A 619 2.76 -20.23 -13.90
CA ILE A 619 1.31 -20.34 -14.03
C ILE A 619 0.93 -20.97 -15.37
N GLY A 620 -0.05 -21.86 -15.36
CA GLY A 620 -0.55 -22.54 -16.56
C GLY A 620 -2.06 -22.79 -16.52
N TYR A 621 -2.56 -23.63 -17.43
CA TYR A 621 -4.00 -23.82 -17.58
C TYR A 621 -4.68 -24.55 -16.42
N ALA A 622 -3.95 -25.35 -15.63
CA ALA A 622 -4.51 -25.95 -14.41
C ALA A 622 -4.68 -24.92 -13.26
N ASP A 623 -4.09 -23.73 -13.41
CA ASP A 623 -4.33 -22.59 -12.52
C ASP A 623 -5.47 -21.68 -13.00
N GLY A 624 -6.06 -21.99 -14.15
CA GLY A 624 -7.14 -21.21 -14.76
C GLY A 624 -6.70 -20.24 -15.86
N LEU A 625 -5.41 -20.21 -16.25
CA LEU A 625 -4.99 -19.44 -17.41
C LEU A 625 -5.50 -20.10 -18.72
N PRO A 626 -6.39 -19.47 -19.51
CA PRO A 626 -6.97 -20.14 -20.66
C PRO A 626 -5.91 -20.52 -21.69
N ARG A 627 -5.83 -21.80 -22.04
CA ARG A 627 -4.89 -22.30 -23.05
C ARG A 627 -5.12 -21.68 -24.43
N ALA A 628 -6.32 -21.19 -24.72
CA ALA A 628 -6.65 -20.48 -25.94
C ALA A 628 -5.80 -19.20 -26.15
N LEU A 629 -5.28 -18.60 -25.08
CA LEU A 629 -4.40 -17.42 -25.16
C LEU A 629 -3.10 -17.69 -25.93
N SER A 630 -2.68 -18.95 -26.06
CA SER A 630 -1.54 -19.33 -26.92
C SER A 630 -1.75 -19.00 -28.40
N LYS A 631 -3.01 -18.85 -28.84
CA LYS A 631 -3.38 -18.50 -30.22
C LYS A 631 -3.80 -17.03 -30.37
N GLY A 632 -4.20 -16.37 -29.28
CA GLY A 632 -4.85 -15.06 -29.27
C GLY A 632 -3.98 -13.86 -28.92
N GLY A 633 -2.65 -13.97 -29.00
CA GLY A 633 -1.75 -12.86 -28.65
C GLY A 633 -1.80 -12.49 -27.16
N GLY A 634 -1.97 -13.51 -26.29
CA GLY A 634 -1.99 -13.31 -24.84
C GLY A 634 -0.73 -12.59 -24.36
N ARG A 635 -0.89 -11.79 -23.31
CA ARG A 635 0.19 -10.97 -22.75
C ARG A 635 0.11 -10.94 -21.23
N VAL A 636 1.23 -10.63 -20.59
CA VAL A 636 1.34 -10.35 -19.16
C VAL A 636 2.05 -9.02 -18.97
N LEU A 637 1.98 -8.44 -17.76
CA LEU A 637 2.76 -7.26 -17.41
C LEU A 637 3.95 -7.63 -16.53
N VAL A 638 5.15 -7.18 -16.91
CA VAL A 638 6.38 -7.31 -16.11
C VAL A 638 6.97 -5.92 -15.94
N ASP A 639 7.10 -5.47 -14.69
CA ASP A 639 7.61 -4.14 -14.34
C ASP A 639 6.92 -2.97 -15.10
N GLY A 640 5.64 -3.13 -15.44
CA GLY A 640 4.81 -2.14 -16.14
C GLY A 640 4.95 -2.12 -17.65
N PHE A 641 5.65 -3.09 -18.21
CA PHE A 641 5.75 -3.33 -19.64
C PHE A 641 5.00 -4.61 -20.02
N GLU A 642 4.55 -4.69 -21.28
CA GLU A 642 3.87 -5.88 -21.78
C GLU A 642 4.88 -6.90 -22.28
N ALA A 643 4.69 -8.16 -21.89
CA ALA A 643 5.43 -9.31 -22.39
C ALA A 643 4.45 -10.28 -23.07
N ASN A 644 4.71 -10.61 -24.33
CA ASN A 644 3.84 -11.51 -25.09
C ASN A 644 4.03 -12.96 -24.65
N ILE A 645 2.94 -13.71 -24.53
CA ILE A 645 2.97 -15.16 -24.37
C ILE A 645 3.44 -15.79 -25.68
N ILE A 646 4.47 -16.63 -25.60
CA ILE A 646 5.04 -17.33 -26.75
C ILE A 646 4.86 -18.84 -26.61
N GLY A 647 4.61 -19.51 -27.73
CA GLY A 647 4.35 -20.95 -27.75
C GLY A 647 3.06 -21.35 -27.01
N ARG A 648 2.98 -22.61 -26.61
CA ARG A 648 1.79 -23.16 -25.95
C ARG A 648 1.87 -22.99 -24.43
N ILE A 649 0.78 -22.51 -23.85
CA ILE A 649 0.55 -22.55 -22.40
C ILE A 649 0.48 -24.01 -21.96
N CYS A 650 1.31 -24.35 -20.98
CA CYS A 650 1.40 -25.69 -20.40
C CYS A 650 0.50 -25.78 -19.17
N MET A 651 0.45 -26.97 -18.54
CA MET A 651 -0.41 -27.20 -17.37
C MET A 651 -0.08 -26.24 -16.22
N ASP A 652 1.22 -26.00 -16.01
CA ASP A 652 1.73 -25.30 -14.82
C ASP A 652 2.63 -24.09 -15.12
N GLN A 653 2.96 -23.88 -16.40
CA GLN A 653 3.96 -22.90 -16.82
C GLN A 653 3.59 -22.25 -18.16
N THR A 654 4.05 -21.02 -18.35
CA THR A 654 3.85 -20.24 -19.57
C THR A 654 5.16 -19.55 -19.94
N LEU A 655 5.47 -19.50 -21.24
CA LEU A 655 6.64 -18.79 -21.76
C LEU A 655 6.22 -17.39 -22.20
N ILE A 656 7.05 -16.40 -21.90
CA ILE A 656 6.84 -15.01 -22.30
C ILE A 656 8.11 -14.42 -22.94
N ASP A 657 7.94 -13.55 -23.93
CA ASP A 657 9.02 -12.79 -24.55
C ASP A 657 9.34 -11.55 -23.70
N VAL A 658 10.58 -11.49 -23.22
CA VAL A 658 11.11 -10.40 -22.39
C VAL A 658 12.33 -9.71 -23.03
N THR A 659 12.47 -9.83 -24.34
CA THR A 659 13.63 -9.32 -25.09
C THR A 659 13.81 -7.82 -24.95
N GLU A 660 12.71 -7.07 -25.02
CA GLU A 660 12.70 -5.60 -24.93
C GLU A 660 12.60 -5.09 -23.48
N LEU A 661 12.68 -6.00 -22.50
CA LEU A 661 12.57 -5.66 -21.07
C LEU A 661 13.94 -5.65 -20.41
N ASP A 662 14.33 -4.48 -19.91
CA ASP A 662 15.57 -4.34 -19.16
C ASP A 662 15.53 -5.12 -17.84
N ALA A 663 16.60 -5.86 -17.57
CA ALA A 663 16.90 -6.44 -16.26
C ALA A 663 15.85 -7.39 -15.64
N VAL A 664 15.05 -8.11 -16.43
CA VAL A 664 14.18 -9.20 -15.93
C VAL A 664 15.01 -10.34 -15.34
N ARG A 665 14.62 -10.80 -14.14
CA ARG A 665 15.32 -11.81 -13.32
C ARG A 665 14.36 -12.86 -12.77
N CYS A 666 14.91 -14.02 -12.42
CA CYS A 666 14.19 -15.00 -11.62
C CYS A 666 13.76 -14.39 -10.28
N GLY A 667 12.51 -14.64 -9.87
CA GLY A 667 11.88 -14.06 -8.69
C GLY A 667 10.96 -12.87 -8.98
N ASP A 668 11.14 -12.19 -10.12
CA ASP A 668 10.32 -11.06 -10.55
C ASP A 668 8.84 -11.47 -10.72
N ILE A 669 7.95 -10.48 -10.66
CA ILE A 669 6.50 -10.68 -10.69
C ILE A 669 5.96 -10.34 -12.08
N ALA A 670 5.29 -11.32 -12.68
CA ALA A 670 4.42 -11.11 -13.83
C ALA A 670 2.96 -10.96 -13.35
N VAL A 671 2.30 -9.88 -13.76
CA VAL A 671 0.88 -9.65 -13.52
C VAL A 671 0.09 -10.18 -14.72
N VAL A 672 -0.75 -11.18 -14.46
CA VAL A 672 -1.57 -11.88 -15.47
C VAL A 672 -2.93 -11.20 -15.62
N ILE A 673 -3.53 -10.79 -14.49
CA ILE A 673 -4.74 -9.96 -14.42
C ILE A 673 -4.47 -8.89 -13.34
N GLY A 674 -4.79 -7.64 -13.63
CA GLY A 674 -4.63 -6.50 -12.73
C GLY A 674 -3.64 -5.46 -13.26
N LYS A 675 -3.24 -4.55 -12.37
CA LYS A 675 -2.39 -3.39 -12.69
C LYS A 675 -0.93 -3.67 -12.44
N SER A 676 -0.07 -3.17 -13.33
CA SER A 676 1.36 -3.03 -13.12
C SER A 676 1.79 -1.64 -13.57
N LYS A 677 2.11 -0.77 -12.61
CA LYS A 677 2.37 0.67 -12.86
C LYS A 677 1.19 1.31 -13.61
N GLU A 678 1.41 1.89 -14.79
CA GLU A 678 0.39 2.60 -15.57
C GLU A 678 -0.43 1.68 -16.50
N LYS A 679 -0.07 0.40 -16.59
CA LYS A 679 -0.73 -0.56 -17.48
C LYS A 679 -1.62 -1.51 -16.68
N GLU A 680 -2.66 -1.99 -17.33
CA GLU A 680 -3.63 -2.93 -16.77
C GLU A 680 -3.97 -4.02 -17.79
N ILE A 681 -4.12 -5.25 -17.30
CA ILE A 681 -4.76 -6.34 -18.04
C ILE A 681 -6.00 -6.73 -17.25
N THR A 682 -7.18 -6.50 -17.81
CA THR A 682 -8.45 -6.80 -17.15
C THR A 682 -8.91 -8.24 -17.44
N ALA A 683 -9.84 -8.75 -16.64
CA ALA A 683 -10.52 -10.01 -16.96
C ALA A 683 -11.27 -9.92 -18.31
N CYS A 684 -11.82 -8.74 -18.65
CA CYS A 684 -12.48 -8.49 -19.93
C CYS A 684 -11.51 -8.61 -21.12
N ASP A 685 -10.28 -8.11 -20.99
CA ASP A 685 -9.25 -8.28 -22.03
C ASP A 685 -9.02 -9.75 -22.35
N MET A 686 -8.88 -10.57 -21.31
CA MET A 686 -8.65 -12.01 -21.44
C MET A 686 -9.87 -12.74 -22.02
N ALA A 687 -11.07 -12.36 -21.58
CA ALA A 687 -12.33 -12.90 -22.07
C ALA A 687 -12.49 -12.65 -23.58
N SER A 688 -12.28 -11.41 -24.04
CA SER A 688 -12.33 -11.06 -25.46
C SER A 688 -11.29 -11.83 -26.30
N GLN A 689 -10.06 -12.00 -25.80
CA GLN A 689 -9.01 -12.76 -26.49
C GLN A 689 -9.30 -14.26 -26.62
N THR A 690 -10.21 -14.79 -25.79
CA THR A 690 -10.51 -16.22 -25.71
C THR A 690 -11.94 -16.56 -26.11
N ASN A 691 -12.66 -15.57 -26.64
CA ASN A 691 -14.06 -15.68 -27.07
C ASN A 691 -14.98 -16.21 -25.96
N THR A 692 -14.88 -15.61 -24.78
CA THR A 692 -15.75 -15.88 -23.63
C THR A 692 -16.10 -14.58 -22.88
N ILE A 693 -16.70 -14.71 -21.70
CA ILE A 693 -17.09 -13.63 -20.79
C ILE A 693 -16.20 -13.62 -19.54
N SER A 694 -16.07 -12.46 -18.90
CA SER A 694 -15.26 -12.29 -17.68
C SER A 694 -15.64 -13.28 -16.57
N ASN A 695 -16.92 -13.64 -16.46
CA ASN A 695 -17.41 -14.59 -15.46
C ASN A 695 -16.71 -15.95 -15.58
N GLU A 696 -16.50 -16.45 -16.80
CA GLU A 696 -15.78 -17.70 -17.02
C GLU A 696 -14.31 -17.57 -16.62
N ILE A 697 -13.66 -16.47 -17.03
CA ILE A 697 -12.25 -16.21 -16.71
C ILE A 697 -11.98 -16.28 -15.21
N VAL A 698 -12.74 -15.53 -14.40
CA VAL A 698 -12.47 -15.47 -12.96
C VAL A 698 -12.97 -16.70 -12.21
N SER A 699 -14.12 -17.27 -12.59
CA SER A 699 -14.66 -18.45 -11.89
C SER A 699 -13.85 -19.73 -12.12
N ARG A 700 -13.04 -19.78 -13.19
CA ARG A 700 -12.17 -20.92 -13.50
C ARG A 700 -10.76 -20.81 -12.90
N LEU A 701 -10.46 -19.76 -12.13
CA LEU A 701 -9.19 -19.64 -11.43
C LEU A 701 -9.01 -20.79 -10.42
N GLY A 702 -7.95 -21.57 -10.61
CA GLY A 702 -7.74 -22.83 -9.91
C GLY A 702 -7.56 -22.70 -8.40
N GLU A 703 -7.86 -23.79 -7.68
CA GLU A 703 -7.70 -23.84 -6.22
C GLU A 703 -6.23 -23.79 -5.78
N ARG A 704 -5.28 -24.14 -6.66
CA ARG A 704 -3.83 -24.07 -6.38
C ARG A 704 -3.30 -22.65 -6.22
N LEU A 705 -4.04 -21.65 -6.68
CA LEU A 705 -3.70 -20.24 -6.49
C LEU A 705 -4.04 -19.83 -5.07
N GLU A 706 -3.02 -19.50 -4.28
CA GLU A 706 -3.21 -18.92 -2.96
C GLU A 706 -3.95 -17.58 -3.09
N ARG A 707 -4.92 -17.32 -2.20
CA ARG A 707 -5.72 -16.09 -2.19
C ARG A 707 -5.39 -15.30 -0.94
N VAL A 708 -4.94 -14.07 -1.12
CA VAL A 708 -4.49 -13.21 -0.02
C VAL A 708 -5.23 -11.88 -0.06
N MET A 709 -5.80 -11.49 1.08
CA MET A 709 -6.41 -10.17 1.24
C MET A 709 -5.33 -9.10 1.38
N VAL A 710 -5.40 -8.06 0.56
CA VAL A 710 -4.55 -6.86 0.60
C VAL A 710 -5.41 -5.62 0.84
N SER A 711 -4.81 -4.56 1.38
CA SER A 711 -5.49 -3.28 1.67
C SER A 711 -5.09 -2.20 0.71
#